data_AF-A0A4Z0F6S2-F1
#
_entry.id   AF-A0A4Z0F6S2-F1
#
_cell.length_a   1.000
_cell.length_b   1.000
_cell.length_c   1.000
_cell.angle_alpha   90.00
_cell.angle_beta   90.00
_cell.angle_gamma   90.00
#
_symmetry.space_group_name_H-M   'P 1'
#
loop_
_entity.id
_entity.type
_entity.pdbx_description
1 polymer ?
#
loop_
_entity_poly.entity_id
_entity_poly.type
_entity_poly.pdbx_seq_one_letter_code
_entity_poly.pdbx_strand_id
1 'polypeptide(L)'
;MTTISAEIVADSVAYYDEYPKVRSRITTVALKYPRFIHCFHPDTEFLSQIGDEYPRWRSFESIQEIGAKVAQYSPNGESLEFVYPYGAVKKQSSSLVVHKRKTFELAVTPEHRMFSLRRTTGNSWQPHVDTAIEWVGEYAAHRRIPQAGYLSEDSRSDVLKEEAALIAFYVADGHRPKTGNKVQFHFRKERKAEFVTRCLNTLGIEYTESRYDRDIVIKFDPPHWVDDCYCETEKKYPDFIWNMPSDVFCHFLEAVLLADGCVSNNEINTTSSIAANQLQILCTLNGKAMNIRSYKGGLFKQKIQDTNYVSFRSDKNSLEEIGYKGEVVCFSVPTSFLLVRYKGFAFVSGNCELMTHRVFSRNASSSRAIPVEKMIDFILADTARPVHWGKNQPGMQAREEHDEDVPGRGEVNQETGYQEYGRLTREEAWNSARDDAISWARRFHEAGYHKQIVNRLLEPFVHINVLVTATDWDNFFELRAHPDAQPEIRLLAHQIMDAMEASTPKRLNPGEWHLPFVTSQDKMKKSHHAFMTGIGKDEILRRISAARCARVSYKTFDGKVPSIEADLKLFDKLASGRPLHASPLEHQATPVIGHGLVEDPFTRENLFLTGDISANCRNFTDWMQYRAFWEAEVSRKEKGTEAIH
;
A
#
# COMPACT_ATOMS: atom_id res chain seq x y z
N MET A 1 22.34 -12.44 22.48
CA MET A 1 22.22 -11.13 21.81
C MET A 1 21.32 -11.33 20.61
N THR A 2 20.40 -10.40 20.33
CA THR A 2 19.52 -10.46 19.16
C THR A 2 20.35 -10.28 17.89
N THR A 3 20.22 -11.20 16.94
CA THR A 3 21.08 -11.18 15.75
C THR A 3 20.39 -10.47 14.59
N ILE A 4 20.75 -9.21 14.37
CA ILE A 4 20.45 -8.50 13.13
C ILE A 4 21.60 -8.75 12.16
N SER A 5 21.31 -9.24 10.95
CA SER A 5 22.34 -9.59 9.98
C SER A 5 21.94 -9.29 8.54
N ALA A 6 22.95 -9.02 7.72
CA ALA A 6 22.86 -8.91 6.27
C ALA A 6 23.94 -9.78 5.62
N GLU A 7 23.57 -10.63 4.69
CA GLU A 7 24.48 -11.52 3.96
C GLU A 7 24.32 -11.32 2.46
N ILE A 8 25.44 -11.09 1.75
CA ILE A 8 25.43 -11.00 0.29
C ILE A 8 25.20 -12.38 -0.31
N VAL A 9 24.05 -12.53 -0.99
CA VAL A 9 23.68 -13.77 -1.68
C VAL A 9 24.23 -13.80 -3.11
N ALA A 10 24.18 -12.65 -3.78
CA ALA A 10 24.77 -12.44 -5.10
C ALA A 10 25.07 -10.96 -5.28
N ASP A 11 26.15 -10.66 -5.99
CA ASP A 11 26.58 -9.29 -6.22
C ASP A 11 27.25 -9.21 -7.60
N SER A 12 26.86 -8.21 -8.39
CA SER A 12 27.29 -8.13 -9.78
C SER A 12 27.37 -6.69 -10.26
N VAL A 13 28.20 -6.45 -11.26
CA VAL A 13 28.35 -5.15 -11.91
C VAL A 13 28.20 -5.31 -13.41
N ALA A 14 27.41 -4.44 -14.02
CA ALA A 14 27.25 -4.39 -15.46
C ALA A 14 28.56 -3.92 -16.10
N TYR A 15 29.01 -4.63 -17.13
CA TYR A 15 30.24 -4.33 -17.83
C TYR A 15 30.00 -4.26 -19.35
N TYR A 16 30.53 -3.21 -19.98
CA TYR A 16 30.44 -2.95 -21.42
C TYR A 16 31.82 -2.57 -21.93
N ASP A 17 32.37 -3.34 -22.88
CA ASP A 17 33.69 -3.07 -23.46
C ASP A 17 33.75 -1.70 -24.17
N GLU A 18 32.65 -1.26 -24.78
CA GLU A 18 32.56 0.00 -25.52
C GLU A 18 32.26 1.22 -24.65
N TYR A 19 31.76 1.03 -23.41
CA TYR A 19 31.33 2.11 -22.50
C TYR A 19 31.83 1.89 -21.07
N PRO A 20 33.14 1.96 -20.80
CA PRO A 20 33.74 1.56 -19.52
C PRO A 20 33.30 2.42 -18.30
N LYS A 21 32.63 3.56 -18.54
CA LYS A 21 32.17 4.51 -17.52
C LYS A 21 30.74 4.26 -17.01
N VAL A 22 29.90 3.51 -17.72
CA VAL A 22 28.53 3.19 -17.29
C VAL A 22 28.55 1.83 -16.60
N ARG A 23 28.48 1.83 -15.26
CA ARG A 23 28.51 0.61 -14.44
C ARG A 23 27.46 0.74 -13.35
N SER A 24 26.36 0.00 -13.47
CA SER A 24 25.42 -0.17 -12.37
C SER A 24 25.72 -1.47 -11.62
N ARG A 25 25.74 -1.40 -10.29
CA ARG A 25 25.89 -2.56 -9.41
C ARG A 25 24.50 -3.07 -9.06
N ILE A 26 24.29 -4.38 -9.15
CA ILE A 26 23.09 -5.04 -8.64
C ILE A 26 23.52 -5.98 -7.51
N THR A 27 22.83 -5.87 -6.38
CA THR A 27 23.18 -6.65 -5.19
C THR A 27 21.93 -7.30 -4.63
N THR A 28 22.04 -8.60 -4.35
CA THR A 28 21.04 -9.38 -3.62
C THR A 28 21.55 -9.69 -2.23
N VAL A 29 20.80 -9.27 -1.22
CA VAL A 29 21.13 -9.39 0.20
C VAL A 29 20.03 -10.18 0.92
N ALA A 30 20.43 -11.17 1.71
CA ALA A 30 19.56 -11.84 2.67
C ALA A 30 19.66 -11.11 4.02
N LEU A 31 18.53 -10.66 4.53
CA LEU A 31 18.40 -9.87 5.75
C LEU A 31 17.69 -10.70 6.81
N LYS A 32 18.15 -10.57 8.05
CA LYS A 32 17.47 -11.08 9.25
C LYS A 32 17.37 -9.96 10.27
N TYR A 33 16.16 -9.58 10.67
CA TYR A 33 15.92 -8.48 11.61
C TYR A 33 14.53 -8.61 12.28
N PRO A 34 14.26 -7.96 13.43
CA PRO A 34 12.93 -7.96 14.06
C PRO A 34 11.85 -7.39 13.13
N ARG A 35 10.67 -8.01 13.07
CA ARG A 35 9.62 -7.54 12.16
C ARG A 35 8.98 -6.25 12.67
N PHE A 36 9.24 -5.14 12.00
CA PHE A 36 8.53 -3.87 12.24
C PHE A 36 7.30 -3.78 11.37
N ILE A 37 6.14 -3.77 12.02
CA ILE A 37 4.85 -3.54 11.39
C ILE A 37 4.39 -2.17 11.88
N HIS A 38 4.11 -1.24 10.98
CA HIS A 38 3.55 0.08 11.31
C HIS A 38 2.05 0.07 10.97
N CYS A 39 1.22 0.97 11.50
CA CYS A 39 -0.23 0.87 11.27
C CYS A 39 -0.98 2.20 11.47
N PHE A 40 -2.19 2.26 10.92
CA PHE A 40 -3.17 3.30 11.17
C PHE A 40 -3.96 3.05 12.47
N HIS A 41 -4.54 4.11 13.04
CA HIS A 41 -5.59 3.98 14.04
C HIS A 41 -6.82 3.24 13.45
N PRO A 42 -7.57 2.41 14.21
CA PRO A 42 -8.70 1.61 13.71
C PRO A 42 -9.86 2.43 13.13
N ASP A 43 -10.06 3.67 13.58
CA ASP A 43 -11.04 4.60 12.98
C ASP A 43 -10.66 5.07 11.56
N THR A 44 -9.51 4.62 11.03
CA THR A 44 -9.11 4.91 9.66
C THR A 44 -9.88 3.99 8.71
N GLU A 45 -10.60 4.61 7.79
CA GLU A 45 -11.35 3.93 6.75
C GLU A 45 -10.51 3.82 5.48
N PHE A 46 -10.74 2.77 4.71
CA PHE A 46 -10.07 2.54 3.44
C PHE A 46 -11.11 2.66 2.32
N LEU A 47 -10.78 3.37 1.23
CA LEU A 47 -11.65 3.39 0.08
C LEU A 47 -11.63 2.00 -0.54
N SER A 48 -12.80 1.38 -0.69
CA SER A 48 -12.90 -0.05 -1.03
C SER A 48 -14.03 -0.33 -2.00
N GLN A 49 -13.89 -1.42 -2.76
CA GLN A 49 -14.84 -1.82 -3.79
C GLN A 49 -15.10 -3.32 -3.76
N ILE A 50 -16.36 -3.71 -3.95
CA ILE A 50 -16.79 -5.10 -4.10
C ILE A 50 -17.20 -5.28 -5.56
N GLY A 51 -16.59 -6.24 -6.26
CA GLY A 51 -16.83 -6.41 -7.70
C GLY A 51 -16.65 -5.08 -8.46
N ASP A 52 -17.71 -4.69 -9.16
CA ASP A 52 -17.82 -3.43 -9.92
C ASP A 52 -18.84 -2.45 -9.28
N GLU A 53 -19.22 -2.69 -8.03
CA GLU A 53 -20.16 -1.85 -7.28
C GLU A 53 -19.58 -0.45 -6.97
N TYR A 54 -20.47 0.45 -6.54
CA TYR A 54 -20.11 1.75 -5.99
C TYR A 54 -19.05 1.63 -4.87
N PRO A 55 -17.88 2.29 -5.01
CA PRO A 55 -16.84 2.23 -3.99
C PRO A 55 -17.27 2.94 -2.71
N ARG A 56 -16.90 2.42 -1.54
CA ARG A 56 -17.28 3.00 -0.24
C ARG A 56 -16.07 3.08 0.68
N TRP A 57 -16.06 4.09 1.55
CA TRP A 57 -15.21 4.09 2.74
C TRP A 57 -15.70 3.00 3.68
N ARG A 58 -14.82 2.07 4.06
CA ARG A 58 -15.13 0.97 4.98
C ARG A 58 -14.03 0.84 6.02
N SER A 59 -14.40 0.33 7.20
CA SER A 59 -13.43 -0.04 8.22
C SER A 59 -12.57 -1.22 7.76
N PHE A 60 -11.43 -1.39 8.43
CA PHE A 60 -10.55 -2.54 8.23
C PHE A 60 -11.29 -3.86 8.39
N GLU A 61 -12.05 -4.02 9.49
CA GLU A 61 -12.81 -5.22 9.81
C GLU A 61 -13.84 -5.56 8.72
N SER A 62 -14.60 -4.57 8.26
CA SER A 62 -15.62 -4.76 7.23
C SER A 62 -15.02 -5.25 5.92
N ILE A 63 -13.87 -4.69 5.51
CA ILE A 63 -13.17 -5.12 4.29
C ILE A 63 -12.66 -6.55 4.41
N GLN A 64 -12.13 -6.93 5.58
CA GLN A 64 -11.68 -8.31 5.81
C GLN A 64 -12.83 -9.31 5.77
N GLU A 65 -13.99 -8.95 6.33
CA GLU A 65 -15.17 -9.81 6.38
C GLU A 65 -15.76 -10.04 4.98
N ILE A 66 -15.91 -8.98 4.19
CA ILE A 66 -16.54 -9.05 2.86
C ILE A 66 -15.55 -9.37 1.72
N GLY A 67 -14.24 -9.33 1.99
CA GLY A 67 -13.20 -9.57 1.01
C GLY A 67 -13.12 -8.50 -0.08
N ALA A 68 -13.29 -7.21 0.25
CA ALA A 68 -13.28 -6.13 -0.74
C ALA A 68 -11.87 -5.78 -1.25
N LYS A 69 -11.81 -5.24 -2.48
CA LYS A 69 -10.63 -4.53 -3.00
C LYS A 69 -10.45 -3.21 -2.24
N VAL A 70 -9.23 -2.71 -2.17
CA VAL A 70 -8.88 -1.39 -1.60
C VAL A 70 -8.23 -0.50 -2.66
N ALA A 71 -8.43 0.80 -2.57
CA ALA A 71 -7.84 1.77 -3.48
C ALA A 71 -6.35 1.96 -3.19
N GLN A 72 -5.52 1.59 -4.16
CA GLN A 72 -4.10 1.93 -4.19
C GLN A 72 -3.86 3.20 -5.00
N TYR A 73 -2.82 3.94 -4.64
CA TYR A 73 -2.41 5.17 -5.33
C TYR A 73 -1.05 5.00 -6.02
N SER A 74 -0.94 5.51 -7.25
CA SER A 74 0.31 5.56 -8.01
C SER A 74 0.80 7.00 -8.15
N PRO A 75 1.95 7.36 -7.56
CA PRO A 75 2.52 8.71 -7.68
C PRO A 75 2.82 9.12 -9.13
N ASN A 76 3.16 8.13 -9.97
CA ASN A 76 3.40 8.36 -11.39
C ASN A 76 2.04 8.46 -12.09
N GLY A 77 1.59 9.68 -12.40
CA GLY A 77 0.30 9.94 -13.05
C GLY A 77 -0.88 10.16 -12.12
N GLU A 78 -0.65 10.16 -10.79
CA GLU A 78 -1.69 10.38 -9.76
C GLU A 78 -2.89 9.43 -9.88
N SER A 79 -2.69 8.19 -10.37
CA SER A 79 -3.78 7.26 -10.66
C SER A 79 -4.22 6.45 -9.44
N LEU A 80 -5.49 6.05 -9.46
CA LEU A 80 -6.14 5.20 -8.47
C LEU A 80 -6.62 3.90 -9.12
N GLU A 81 -6.42 2.79 -8.42
CA GLU A 81 -6.85 1.47 -8.85
C GLU A 81 -7.35 0.67 -7.64
N PHE A 82 -8.42 -0.10 -7.82
CA PHE A 82 -8.92 -1.01 -6.78
C PHE A 82 -8.27 -2.39 -6.92
N VAL A 83 -7.54 -2.80 -5.88
CA VAL A 83 -6.78 -4.07 -5.87
C VAL A 83 -7.13 -4.90 -4.65
N TYR A 84 -7.03 -6.22 -4.77
CA TYR A 84 -7.09 -7.08 -3.58
C TYR A 84 -5.82 -6.87 -2.75
N PRO A 85 -5.94 -6.50 -1.45
CA PRO A 85 -4.77 -6.37 -0.60
C PRO A 85 -4.12 -7.74 -0.42
N TYR A 86 -2.80 -7.84 -0.62
CA TYR A 86 -2.07 -9.09 -0.42
C TYR A 86 -1.67 -9.32 1.04
N GLY A 87 -1.79 -8.27 1.86
CA GLY A 87 -1.49 -8.29 3.29
C GLY A 87 -2.54 -7.51 4.08
N ALA A 88 -2.80 -7.98 5.29
CA ALA A 88 -3.67 -7.32 6.26
C ALA A 88 -3.11 -7.60 7.65
N VAL A 89 -2.97 -6.55 8.45
CA VAL A 89 -2.36 -6.61 9.78
C VAL A 89 -3.16 -5.84 10.80
N LYS A 90 -3.21 -6.40 12.00
CA LYS A 90 -3.88 -5.86 13.19
C LYS A 90 -3.01 -6.22 14.40
N LYS A 91 -2.60 -5.23 15.18
CA LYS A 91 -1.70 -5.40 16.33
C LYS A 91 -1.95 -4.36 17.40
N GLN A 92 -1.37 -4.52 18.59
CA GLN A 92 -1.42 -3.49 19.64
C GLN A 92 -0.33 -2.42 19.42
N SER A 93 -0.60 -1.17 19.83
CA SER A 93 0.37 -0.08 19.90
C SER A 93 0.31 0.63 21.25
N SER A 94 1.48 1.07 21.73
CA SER A 94 1.66 1.86 22.95
C SER A 94 1.66 3.38 22.72
N SER A 95 1.77 3.81 21.47
CA SER A 95 1.71 5.23 21.09
C SER A 95 1.18 5.44 19.68
N LEU A 96 0.80 6.69 19.40
CA LEU A 96 0.39 7.17 18.08
C LEU A 96 0.99 8.56 17.86
N VAL A 97 1.37 8.84 16.62
CA VAL A 97 1.58 10.19 16.13
C VAL A 97 0.27 10.71 15.56
N VAL A 98 -0.18 11.84 16.08
CA VAL A 98 -1.44 12.46 15.72
C VAL A 98 -1.23 13.87 15.18
N HIS A 99 -2.01 14.22 14.17
CA HIS A 99 -2.22 15.61 13.77
C HIS A 99 -3.69 15.94 13.96
N LYS A 100 -3.99 17.05 14.64
CA LYS A 100 -5.36 17.50 14.84
C LYS A 100 -5.53 18.97 14.49
N ARG A 101 -6.11 19.25 13.33
CA ARG A 101 -6.56 20.60 12.94
C ARG A 101 -7.89 20.54 12.23
N LYS A 102 -8.56 21.69 12.25
CA LYS A 102 -9.80 21.91 11.47
C LYS A 102 -9.63 21.51 9.99
N THR A 103 -8.45 21.72 9.40
CA THR A 103 -8.21 21.50 7.97
C THR A 103 -7.76 20.09 7.63
N PHE A 104 -7.23 19.33 8.59
CA PHE A 104 -6.68 17.99 8.37
C PHE A 104 -6.48 17.27 9.71
N GLU A 105 -6.83 15.99 9.77
CA GLU A 105 -6.55 15.12 10.92
C GLU A 105 -5.99 13.78 10.45
N LEU A 106 -5.07 13.21 11.24
CA LEU A 106 -4.56 11.85 11.07
C LEU A 106 -4.15 11.25 12.42
N ALA A 107 -4.16 9.93 12.51
CA ALA A 107 -3.60 9.19 13.63
C ALA A 107 -2.97 7.88 13.14
N VAL A 108 -1.67 7.73 13.38
CA VAL A 108 -0.87 6.60 12.89
C VAL A 108 0.18 6.23 13.93
N THR A 109 0.76 5.03 13.87
CA THR A 109 1.92 4.70 14.72
C THR A 109 3.11 5.62 14.39
N PRO A 110 4.03 5.90 15.34
CA PRO A 110 5.22 6.73 15.10
C PRO A 110 5.97 6.42 13.79
N GLU A 111 6.25 5.15 13.58
CA GLU A 111 7.04 4.69 12.43
C GLU A 111 6.20 4.49 11.14
N HIS A 112 4.96 4.97 11.10
CA HIS A 112 4.08 4.82 9.95
C HIS A 112 4.59 5.59 8.73
N ARG A 113 4.59 4.96 7.54
CA ARG A 113 5.07 5.60 6.32
C ARG A 113 4.10 6.67 5.82
N MET A 114 4.54 7.91 5.86
CA MET A 114 3.84 9.09 5.36
C MET A 114 4.30 9.39 3.94
N PHE A 115 3.39 9.30 2.98
CA PHE A 115 3.63 9.77 1.62
C PHE A 115 3.43 11.27 1.53
N SER A 116 4.36 11.97 0.90
CA SER A 116 4.23 13.40 0.63
C SER A 116 5.00 13.82 -0.62
N LEU A 117 4.72 15.00 -1.14
CA LEU A 117 5.60 15.68 -2.08
C LEU A 117 6.45 16.68 -1.30
N ARG A 118 7.76 16.65 -1.53
CA ARG A 118 8.71 17.60 -0.96
C ARG A 118 9.26 18.50 -2.06
N ARG A 119 9.43 19.78 -1.75
CA ARG A 119 10.02 20.76 -2.68
C ARG A 119 11.54 20.55 -2.75
N THR A 120 12.08 20.37 -3.95
CA THR A 120 13.52 20.28 -4.22
C THR A 120 14.16 21.67 -4.28
N THR A 121 15.48 21.73 -4.24
CA THR A 121 16.27 22.95 -4.45
C THR A 121 16.02 23.58 -5.83
N GLY A 122 15.72 22.76 -6.84
CA GLY A 122 15.31 23.18 -8.18
C GLY A 122 13.84 23.61 -8.30
N ASN A 123 13.13 23.81 -7.18
CA ASN A 123 11.74 24.25 -7.14
C ASN A 123 10.71 23.26 -7.75
N SER A 124 11.06 21.98 -7.86
CA SER A 124 10.14 20.91 -8.27
C SER A 124 9.58 20.16 -7.06
N TRP A 125 8.38 19.60 -7.17
CA TRP A 125 7.79 18.77 -6.12
C TRP A 125 8.02 17.31 -6.46
N GLN A 126 8.72 16.59 -5.59
CA GLN A 126 9.08 15.19 -5.81
C GLN A 126 8.43 14.29 -4.75
N PRO A 127 7.96 13.10 -5.14
CA PRO A 127 7.51 12.07 -4.20
C PRO A 127 8.56 11.77 -3.12
N HIS A 128 8.14 11.76 -1.88
CA HIS A 128 8.95 11.47 -0.71
C HIS A 128 8.17 10.59 0.26
N VAL A 129 8.88 9.73 0.98
CA VAL A 129 8.29 8.91 2.04
C VAL A 129 9.14 9.02 3.28
N ASP A 130 8.50 9.41 4.37
CA ASP A 130 9.08 9.50 5.70
C ASP A 130 8.24 8.64 6.65
N THR A 131 8.70 8.49 7.86
CA THR A 131 7.91 8.03 9.01
C THR A 131 7.12 9.21 9.60
N ALA A 132 6.02 8.92 10.30
CA ALA A 132 5.21 9.97 10.91
C ALA A 132 5.96 10.70 12.03
N ILE A 133 6.83 9.99 12.74
CA ILE A 133 7.65 10.52 13.84
C ILE A 133 8.65 11.54 13.32
N GLU A 134 9.24 11.36 12.13
CA GLU A 134 10.14 12.34 11.50
C GLU A 134 9.48 13.71 11.22
N TRP A 135 8.15 13.79 11.32
CA TRP A 135 7.40 15.04 11.14
C TRP A 135 7.01 15.71 12.46
N VAL A 136 7.30 15.10 13.60
CA VAL A 136 7.09 15.67 14.94
C VAL A 136 8.30 16.56 15.30
N GLY A 137 8.05 17.81 15.70
CA GLY A 137 9.09 18.80 16.05
C GLY A 137 9.25 19.95 15.04
N GLU A 138 10.23 20.83 15.28
CA GLU A 138 10.36 22.13 14.59
C GLU A 138 10.93 22.06 13.14
N TYR A 139 11.46 20.90 12.72
CA TYR A 139 12.22 20.76 11.46
C TYR A 139 11.47 20.06 10.31
N ALA A 140 10.15 19.93 10.36
CA ALA A 140 9.41 19.38 9.22
C ALA A 140 9.45 20.34 8.01
N ALA A 141 10.23 19.98 6.98
CA ALA A 141 10.26 20.68 5.69
C ALA A 141 8.84 20.82 5.12
N HIS A 142 8.61 21.84 4.28
CA HIS A 142 7.30 22.04 3.62
C HIS A 142 6.95 20.83 2.74
N ARG A 143 5.83 20.18 3.06
CA ARG A 143 5.34 18.96 2.43
C ARG A 143 3.93 19.15 1.88
N ARG A 144 3.55 18.34 0.89
CA ARG A 144 2.18 18.24 0.38
C ARG A 144 1.71 16.79 0.46
N ILE A 145 0.62 16.53 1.19
CA ILE A 145 0.01 15.20 1.25
C ILE A 145 -1.14 15.16 0.23
N PRO A 146 -1.08 14.34 -0.84
CA PRO A 146 -2.20 14.22 -1.77
C PRO A 146 -3.46 13.68 -1.09
N GLN A 147 -4.62 14.16 -1.54
CA GLN A 147 -5.94 13.82 -1.02
C GLN A 147 -6.87 13.18 -2.05
N ALA A 148 -6.45 13.13 -3.30
CA ALA A 148 -7.21 12.62 -4.43
C ALA A 148 -6.27 12.12 -5.54
N GLY A 149 -6.83 11.36 -6.47
CA GLY A 149 -6.17 10.90 -7.69
C GLY A 149 -7.21 10.66 -8.79
N TYR A 150 -6.82 10.02 -9.87
CA TYR A 150 -7.68 9.75 -11.02
C TYR A 150 -7.90 8.24 -11.18
N LEU A 151 -9.16 7.80 -11.13
CA LEU A 151 -9.50 6.42 -11.47
C LEU A 151 -9.12 6.11 -12.93
N SER A 152 -8.55 4.92 -13.17
CA SER A 152 -8.14 4.45 -14.50
C SER A 152 -9.24 4.63 -15.57
N GLU A 153 -8.84 4.94 -16.81
CA GLU A 153 -9.75 5.24 -17.93
C GLU A 153 -10.57 4.03 -18.38
N ASP A 154 -10.06 2.81 -18.22
CA ASP A 154 -10.70 1.57 -18.68
C ASP A 154 -12.04 1.23 -18.00
N SER A 155 -12.45 2.00 -16.98
CA SER A 155 -13.61 1.69 -16.13
C SER A 155 -14.72 2.74 -16.17
N ARG A 156 -14.77 3.64 -17.17
CA ARG A 156 -15.69 4.79 -17.17
C ARG A 156 -17.07 4.47 -17.78
N SER A 157 -18.14 5.03 -17.20
CA SER A 157 -19.54 4.86 -17.66
C SER A 157 -19.93 5.84 -18.78
N ASP A 158 -20.92 5.50 -19.61
CA ASP A 158 -21.42 6.35 -20.71
C ASP A 158 -22.46 7.42 -20.29
N VAL A 159 -22.38 7.96 -19.08
CA VAL A 159 -23.35 8.96 -18.57
C VAL A 159 -23.16 10.31 -19.28
N LEU A 160 -24.25 10.92 -19.75
CA LEU A 160 -24.24 12.21 -20.41
C LEU A 160 -24.03 13.37 -19.41
N LYS A 161 -23.42 14.47 -19.88
CA LYS A 161 -23.17 15.67 -19.06
C LYS A 161 -24.46 16.23 -18.46
N GLU A 162 -25.46 16.44 -19.29
CA GLU A 162 -26.74 17.02 -18.90
C GLU A 162 -27.53 16.08 -17.99
N GLU A 163 -27.38 14.77 -18.17
CA GLU A 163 -27.98 13.76 -17.29
C GLU A 163 -27.35 13.80 -15.89
N ALA A 164 -26.02 13.77 -15.80
CA ALA A 164 -25.32 13.89 -14.52
C ALA A 164 -25.66 15.22 -13.81
N ALA A 165 -25.71 16.32 -14.56
CA ALA A 165 -26.08 17.62 -14.01
C ALA A 165 -27.54 17.67 -13.52
N LEU A 166 -28.48 17.05 -14.24
CA LEU A 166 -29.88 16.95 -13.82
C LEU A 166 -30.04 16.08 -12.56
N ILE A 167 -29.30 14.97 -12.46
CA ILE A 167 -29.21 14.14 -11.25
C ILE A 167 -28.71 14.97 -10.07
N ALA A 168 -27.64 15.75 -10.24
CA ALA A 168 -27.11 16.63 -9.21
C ALA A 168 -28.16 17.63 -8.68
N PHE A 169 -28.88 18.29 -9.59
CA PHE A 169 -29.98 19.18 -9.22
C PHE A 169 -31.11 18.45 -8.51
N TYR A 170 -31.48 17.25 -8.96
CA TYR A 170 -32.54 16.46 -8.36
C TYR A 170 -32.23 16.07 -6.92
N VAL A 171 -31.01 15.57 -6.67
CA VAL A 171 -30.56 15.20 -5.32
C VAL A 171 -30.58 16.41 -4.39
N ALA A 172 -30.20 17.59 -4.87
CA ALA A 172 -30.26 18.85 -4.12
C ALA A 172 -31.71 19.33 -3.90
N ASP A 173 -32.36 19.85 -4.95
CA ASP A 173 -33.60 20.63 -4.87
C ASP A 173 -34.84 19.89 -5.42
N GLY A 174 -34.65 18.77 -6.09
CA GLY A 174 -35.75 18.01 -6.71
C GLY A 174 -36.52 17.17 -5.70
N HIS A 175 -37.78 16.87 -5.99
CA HIS A 175 -38.51 15.85 -5.24
C HIS A 175 -39.57 15.17 -6.11
N ARG A 176 -39.94 13.95 -5.73
CA ARG A 176 -41.10 13.25 -6.28
C ARG A 176 -42.16 13.17 -5.17
N PRO A 177 -43.34 13.79 -5.33
CA PRO A 177 -44.38 13.77 -4.30
C PRO A 177 -44.90 12.34 -4.05
N LYS A 178 -45.34 12.03 -2.82
CA LYS A 178 -45.97 10.75 -2.48
C LYS A 178 -47.27 10.50 -3.26
N THR A 179 -47.97 11.58 -3.64
CA THR A 179 -49.20 11.57 -4.43
C THR A 179 -48.96 12.34 -5.72
N GLY A 180 -48.82 11.62 -6.83
CA GLY A 180 -48.48 12.15 -8.15
C GLY A 180 -47.28 11.44 -8.76
N ASN A 181 -47.18 11.42 -10.09
CA ASN A 181 -46.13 10.66 -10.77
C ASN A 181 -44.99 11.53 -11.33
N LYS A 182 -45.10 12.86 -11.29
CA LYS A 182 -44.12 13.76 -11.90
C LYS A 182 -43.03 14.19 -10.92
N VAL A 183 -41.79 14.29 -11.41
CA VAL A 183 -40.70 15.00 -10.74
C VAL A 183 -41.05 16.49 -10.65
N GLN A 184 -40.69 17.12 -9.55
CA GLN A 184 -40.90 18.55 -9.35
C GLN A 184 -39.65 19.26 -8.85
N PHE A 185 -39.40 20.42 -9.44
CA PHE A 185 -38.50 21.43 -8.88
C PHE A 185 -39.29 22.68 -8.51
N HIS A 186 -38.97 23.26 -7.36
CA HIS A 186 -39.53 24.52 -6.89
C HIS A 186 -38.39 25.50 -6.66
N PHE A 187 -38.25 26.47 -7.57
CA PHE A 187 -37.13 27.41 -7.55
C PHE A 187 -37.59 28.84 -7.28
N ARG A 188 -36.85 29.56 -6.44
CA ARG A 188 -36.99 31.03 -6.28
C ARG A 188 -36.02 31.84 -7.14
N LYS A 189 -35.03 31.18 -7.74
CA LYS A 189 -33.95 31.82 -8.49
C LYS A 189 -34.04 31.41 -9.95
N GLU A 190 -34.23 32.39 -10.83
CA GLU A 190 -34.34 32.20 -12.28
C GLU A 190 -33.21 31.33 -12.86
N ARG A 191 -31.96 31.64 -12.47
CA ARG A 191 -30.77 30.89 -12.93
C ARG A 191 -30.82 29.37 -12.71
N LYS A 192 -31.55 28.89 -11.69
CA LYS A 192 -31.70 27.45 -11.42
C LYS A 192 -32.73 26.84 -12.38
N ALA A 193 -33.84 27.54 -12.61
CA ALA A 193 -34.86 27.13 -13.56
C ALA A 193 -34.27 27.06 -14.98
N GLU A 194 -33.58 28.11 -15.43
CA GLU A 194 -32.92 28.15 -16.75
C GLU A 194 -31.89 27.02 -16.93
N PHE A 195 -31.13 26.71 -15.88
CA PHE A 195 -30.16 25.61 -15.93
C PHE A 195 -30.87 24.26 -16.14
N VAL A 196 -31.90 23.98 -15.34
CA VAL A 196 -32.65 22.71 -15.39
C VAL A 196 -33.40 22.57 -16.71
N THR A 197 -34.08 23.61 -17.18
CA THR A 197 -34.82 23.55 -18.47
C THR A 197 -33.88 23.35 -19.64
N ARG A 198 -32.68 23.93 -19.62
CA ARG A 198 -31.65 23.64 -20.64
C ARG A 198 -31.24 22.17 -20.63
N CYS A 199 -30.98 21.57 -19.47
CA CYS A 199 -30.67 20.15 -19.38
C CYS A 199 -31.82 19.29 -19.91
N LEU A 200 -33.06 19.59 -19.53
CA LEU A 200 -34.25 18.87 -20.01
C LEU A 200 -34.41 18.95 -21.53
N ASN A 201 -34.23 20.13 -22.12
CA ASN A 201 -34.29 20.33 -23.57
C ASN A 201 -33.20 19.54 -24.31
N THR A 202 -31.95 19.56 -23.82
CA THR A 202 -30.86 18.78 -24.44
C THR A 202 -31.10 17.27 -24.37
N LEU A 203 -31.68 16.80 -23.26
CA LEU A 203 -32.04 15.38 -23.09
C LEU A 203 -33.33 14.99 -23.81
N GLY A 204 -34.03 15.93 -24.44
CA GLY A 204 -35.32 15.68 -25.08
C GLY A 204 -36.45 15.31 -24.11
N ILE A 205 -36.36 15.75 -22.86
CA ILE A 205 -37.36 15.47 -21.82
C ILE A 205 -38.42 16.57 -21.83
N GLU A 206 -39.66 16.19 -22.12
CA GLU A 206 -40.80 17.11 -22.07
C GLU A 206 -41.11 17.56 -20.63
N TYR A 207 -41.36 18.85 -20.46
CA TYR A 207 -41.66 19.45 -19.15
C TYR A 207 -42.72 20.54 -19.26
N THR A 208 -43.37 20.80 -18.13
CA THR A 208 -44.22 21.98 -17.92
C THR A 208 -43.52 22.94 -16.98
N GLU A 209 -43.52 24.22 -17.31
CA GLU A 209 -43.06 25.30 -16.44
C GLU A 209 -44.24 26.17 -16.04
N SER A 210 -44.35 26.46 -14.74
CA SER A 210 -45.38 27.35 -14.19
C SER A 210 -44.70 28.43 -13.35
N ARG A 211 -44.98 29.69 -13.66
CA ARG A 211 -44.42 30.86 -12.96
C ARG A 211 -45.45 31.48 -12.03
N TYR A 212 -45.08 31.58 -10.76
CA TYR A 212 -45.85 32.23 -9.70
C TYR A 212 -45.06 33.45 -9.18
N ASP A 213 -45.68 34.27 -8.32
CA ASP A 213 -45.10 35.53 -7.81
C ASP A 213 -43.68 35.37 -7.21
N ARG A 214 -43.39 34.23 -6.58
CA ARG A 214 -42.09 33.97 -5.92
C ARG A 214 -41.41 32.67 -6.33
N ASP A 215 -42.11 31.81 -7.07
CA ASP A 215 -41.69 30.45 -7.32
C ASP A 215 -41.85 30.09 -8.81
N ILE A 216 -40.87 29.36 -9.34
CA ILE A 216 -40.87 28.75 -10.66
C ILE A 216 -40.95 27.24 -10.42
N VAL A 217 -42.02 26.63 -10.92
CA VAL A 217 -42.27 25.20 -10.75
C VAL A 217 -42.08 24.50 -12.08
N ILE A 218 -41.14 23.56 -12.11
CA ILE A 218 -40.88 22.71 -13.28
C ILE A 218 -41.33 21.29 -12.96
N LYS A 219 -42.12 20.69 -13.85
CA LYS A 219 -42.60 19.30 -13.71
C LYS A 219 -42.37 18.51 -14.99
N PHE A 220 -41.93 17.26 -14.84
CA PHE A 220 -41.69 16.33 -15.95
C PHE A 220 -41.89 14.89 -15.48
N ASP A 221 -42.04 13.97 -16.43
CA ASP A 221 -42.16 12.55 -16.11
C ASP A 221 -40.80 11.98 -15.65
N PRO A 222 -40.79 11.06 -14.66
CA PRO A 222 -39.57 10.66 -13.98
C PRO A 222 -38.64 9.89 -14.93
N PRO A 223 -37.39 10.33 -15.12
CA PRO A 223 -36.37 9.53 -15.78
C PRO A 223 -36.08 8.22 -15.05
N HIS A 224 -35.43 7.27 -15.74
CA HIS A 224 -35.15 5.93 -15.22
C HIS A 224 -34.38 5.91 -13.88
N TRP A 225 -33.56 6.93 -13.62
CA TRP A 225 -32.69 7.03 -12.45
C TRP A 225 -33.33 7.70 -11.21
N VAL A 226 -34.56 8.21 -11.31
CA VAL A 226 -35.19 9.01 -10.23
C VAL A 226 -35.37 8.19 -8.96
N ASP A 227 -35.81 6.94 -9.10
CA ASP A 227 -36.06 6.07 -7.95
C ASP A 227 -34.73 5.62 -7.30
N ASP A 228 -33.63 5.56 -8.08
CA ASP A 228 -32.28 5.27 -7.58
C ASP A 228 -31.66 6.43 -6.80
N CYS A 229 -32.27 7.63 -6.84
CA CYS A 229 -31.85 8.78 -6.03
C CYS A 229 -32.32 8.70 -4.57
N TYR A 230 -32.97 7.61 -4.15
CA TYR A 230 -33.41 7.41 -2.78
C TYR A 230 -32.87 6.09 -2.21
N CYS A 231 -32.55 6.10 -0.92
CA CYS A 231 -32.65 4.92 -0.08
C CYS A 231 -33.85 5.09 0.86
N GLU A 232 -34.19 4.06 1.64
CA GLU A 232 -35.40 4.02 2.50
C GLU A 232 -35.65 5.31 3.32
N THR A 233 -34.59 6.03 3.71
CA THR A 233 -34.70 7.20 4.59
C THR A 233 -33.97 8.47 4.12
N GLU A 234 -33.12 8.40 3.08
CA GLU A 234 -32.26 9.53 2.67
C GLU A 234 -32.14 9.61 1.14
N LYS A 235 -31.89 10.81 0.61
CA LYS A 235 -31.51 10.97 -0.80
C LYS A 235 -30.08 10.47 -1.01
N LYS A 236 -29.80 9.88 -2.16
CA LYS A 236 -28.46 9.48 -2.61
C LYS A 236 -28.27 9.83 -4.07
N TYR A 237 -27.04 9.82 -4.54
CA TYR A 237 -26.75 9.76 -5.97
C TYR A 237 -26.95 8.32 -6.45
N PRO A 238 -27.50 8.09 -7.66
CA PRO A 238 -27.59 6.76 -8.26
C PRO A 238 -26.20 6.13 -8.37
N ASP A 239 -26.10 4.83 -8.09
CA ASP A 239 -24.77 4.20 -7.99
C ASP A 239 -24.02 4.27 -9.32
N PHE A 240 -24.69 4.08 -10.47
CA PHE A 240 -24.07 4.02 -11.80
C PHE A 240 -23.29 5.28 -12.23
N ILE A 241 -23.40 6.41 -11.53
CA ILE A 241 -22.69 7.64 -11.88
C ILE A 241 -21.26 7.69 -11.32
N TRP A 242 -20.86 6.71 -10.48
CA TRP A 242 -19.63 6.75 -9.69
C TRP A 242 -18.34 6.77 -10.51
N ASN A 243 -18.38 6.17 -11.69
CA ASN A 243 -17.29 6.04 -12.63
C ASN A 243 -17.49 6.91 -13.88
N MET A 244 -18.25 8.01 -13.80
CA MET A 244 -18.40 8.94 -14.92
C MET A 244 -17.04 9.50 -15.40
N PRO A 245 -16.88 9.84 -16.70
CA PRO A 245 -15.69 10.51 -17.22
C PRO A 245 -15.39 11.82 -16.49
N SER A 246 -14.11 12.21 -16.41
CA SER A 246 -13.67 13.39 -15.66
C SER A 246 -14.31 14.70 -16.13
N ASP A 247 -14.58 14.84 -17.43
CA ASP A 247 -15.24 16.02 -18.00
C ASP A 247 -16.75 16.05 -17.68
N VAL A 248 -17.40 14.88 -17.61
CA VAL A 248 -18.77 14.73 -17.10
C VAL A 248 -18.82 15.06 -15.61
N PHE A 249 -17.85 14.58 -14.82
CA PHE A 249 -17.73 14.91 -13.40
C PHE A 249 -17.57 16.40 -13.13
N CYS A 250 -16.77 17.12 -13.94
CA CYS A 250 -16.65 18.57 -13.81
C CYS A 250 -18.01 19.26 -13.95
N HIS A 251 -18.81 18.85 -14.94
CA HIS A 251 -20.14 19.42 -15.15
C HIS A 251 -21.14 19.04 -14.05
N PHE A 252 -21.08 17.80 -13.57
CA PHE A 252 -21.82 17.33 -12.40
C PHE A 252 -21.50 18.18 -11.15
N LEU A 253 -20.22 18.42 -10.87
CA LEU A 253 -19.79 19.17 -9.69
C LEU A 253 -20.22 20.65 -9.75
N GLU A 254 -20.16 21.27 -10.94
CA GLU A 254 -20.72 22.60 -11.18
C GLU A 254 -22.21 22.65 -10.87
N ALA A 255 -22.97 21.64 -11.31
CA ALA A 255 -24.40 21.53 -11.05
C ALA A 255 -24.70 21.38 -9.54
N VAL A 256 -23.94 20.55 -8.82
CA VAL A 256 -24.06 20.44 -7.35
C VAL A 256 -23.85 21.80 -6.67
N LEU A 257 -22.82 22.55 -7.05
CA LEU A 257 -22.51 23.86 -6.48
C LEU A 257 -23.57 24.92 -6.83
N LEU A 258 -24.16 24.85 -8.03
CA LEU A 258 -25.21 25.77 -8.45
C LEU A 258 -26.54 25.51 -7.74
N ALA A 259 -26.83 24.24 -7.42
CA ALA A 259 -28.03 23.80 -6.75
C ALA A 259 -27.95 24.07 -5.23
N ASP A 260 -27.10 23.38 -4.49
CA ASP A 260 -27.09 23.39 -3.02
C ASP A 260 -25.82 24.02 -2.41
N GLY A 261 -24.91 24.49 -3.26
CA GLY A 261 -23.61 25.02 -2.86
C GLY A 261 -23.57 26.52 -2.64
N CYS A 262 -22.60 26.93 -1.83
CA CYS A 262 -22.08 28.30 -1.80
C CYS A 262 -20.87 28.38 -2.73
N VAL A 263 -21.11 28.80 -3.98
CA VAL A 263 -20.07 28.89 -5.04
C VAL A 263 -18.86 29.70 -4.59
N SER A 264 -19.05 30.79 -3.85
CA SER A 264 -17.93 31.63 -3.37
C SER A 264 -17.03 30.94 -2.35
N ASN A 265 -17.52 29.90 -1.67
CA ASN A 265 -16.81 29.24 -0.57
C ASN A 265 -16.48 27.77 -0.85
N ASN A 266 -16.88 27.23 -2.01
CA ASN A 266 -16.72 25.81 -2.37
C ASN A 266 -17.30 24.86 -1.30
N GLU A 267 -18.43 25.26 -0.71
CA GLU A 267 -19.07 24.57 0.41
C GLU A 267 -20.48 24.09 0.05
N ILE A 268 -20.82 22.88 0.49
CA ILE A 268 -22.12 22.24 0.28
C ILE A 268 -22.57 21.69 1.63
N ASN A 269 -23.85 21.82 1.95
CA ASN A 269 -24.43 21.22 3.16
C ASN A 269 -25.47 20.19 2.75
N THR A 270 -25.53 19.07 3.45
CA THR A 270 -26.58 18.07 3.24
C THR A 270 -26.92 17.40 4.57
N THR A 271 -28.15 16.91 4.68
CA THR A 271 -28.57 16.06 5.80
C THR A 271 -28.41 14.57 5.47
N SER A 272 -28.13 14.22 4.21
CA SER A 272 -27.89 12.84 3.80
C SER A 272 -26.42 12.48 4.04
N SER A 273 -26.21 11.51 4.93
CA SER A 273 -24.89 10.95 5.18
C SER A 273 -24.38 10.21 3.94
N ILE A 274 -25.27 9.55 3.20
CA ILE A 274 -24.94 8.78 2.01
C ILE A 274 -24.48 9.72 0.89
N ALA A 275 -25.26 10.75 0.58
CA ALA A 275 -24.92 11.71 -0.46
C ALA A 275 -23.61 12.45 -0.13
N ALA A 276 -23.37 12.78 1.15
CA ALA A 276 -22.12 13.41 1.58
C ALA A 276 -20.91 12.50 1.32
N ASN A 277 -20.99 11.23 1.71
CA ASN A 277 -19.94 10.26 1.45
C ASN A 277 -19.73 10.06 -0.06
N GLN A 278 -20.83 9.96 -0.82
CA GLN A 278 -20.76 9.69 -2.24
C GLN A 278 -20.07 10.82 -3.01
N LEU A 279 -20.38 12.07 -2.67
CA LEU A 279 -19.78 13.24 -3.31
C LEU A 279 -18.29 13.36 -3.00
N GLN A 280 -17.85 13.05 -1.77
CA GLN A 280 -16.42 13.02 -1.45
C GLN A 280 -15.69 11.97 -2.28
N ILE A 281 -16.26 10.76 -2.42
CA ILE A 281 -15.66 9.69 -3.23
C ILE A 281 -15.57 10.10 -4.70
N LEU A 282 -16.65 10.64 -5.28
CA LEU A 282 -16.65 11.17 -6.65
C LEU A 282 -15.56 12.23 -6.85
N CYS A 283 -15.38 13.16 -5.89
CA CYS A 283 -14.30 14.13 -5.93
C CYS A 283 -12.92 13.45 -5.89
N THR A 284 -12.71 12.55 -4.93
CA THR A 284 -11.44 11.89 -4.69
C THR A 284 -10.99 11.02 -5.87
N LEU A 285 -11.92 10.41 -6.61
CA LEU A 285 -11.67 9.61 -7.81
C LEU A 285 -11.41 10.44 -9.09
N ASN A 286 -11.69 11.75 -9.04
CA ASN A 286 -11.55 12.69 -10.15
C ASN A 286 -10.58 13.84 -9.81
N GLY A 287 -9.57 13.57 -8.97
CA GLY A 287 -8.48 14.50 -8.68
C GLY A 287 -8.88 15.71 -7.83
N LYS A 288 -10.06 15.73 -7.21
CA LYS A 288 -10.54 16.81 -6.34
C LYS A 288 -10.53 16.39 -4.88
N ALA A 289 -9.90 17.19 -4.03
CA ALA A 289 -9.95 16.97 -2.59
C ALA A 289 -11.25 17.54 -2.00
N MET A 290 -11.93 16.75 -1.17
CA MET A 290 -13.10 17.18 -0.43
C MET A 290 -12.99 16.71 1.02
N ASN A 291 -13.27 17.61 1.96
CA ASN A 291 -13.33 17.30 3.39
C ASN A 291 -14.79 17.30 3.85
N ILE A 292 -15.17 16.33 4.67
CA ILE A 292 -16.49 16.25 5.30
C ILE A 292 -16.37 16.55 6.79
N ARG A 293 -17.30 17.36 7.32
CA ARG A 293 -17.51 17.47 8.76
C ARG A 293 -18.97 17.23 9.12
N SER A 294 -19.18 16.40 10.13
CA SER A 294 -20.49 16.18 10.73
C SER A 294 -20.72 17.16 11.88
N TYR A 295 -21.95 17.67 12.00
CA TYR A 295 -22.42 18.53 13.09
C TYR A 295 -23.58 17.86 13.83
N LYS A 296 -23.83 18.31 15.06
CA LYS A 296 -25.00 17.88 15.84
C LYS A 296 -26.29 18.14 15.04
N GLY A 297 -27.18 17.15 14.99
CA GLY A 297 -28.44 17.22 14.23
C GLY A 297 -28.40 16.60 12.82
N GLY A 298 -27.35 15.88 12.46
CA GLY A 298 -27.27 15.14 11.19
C GLY A 298 -26.89 15.99 9.98
N LEU A 299 -26.36 17.20 10.20
CA LEU A 299 -25.89 18.07 9.12
C LEU A 299 -24.43 17.75 8.77
N PHE A 300 -24.17 17.51 7.49
CA PHE A 300 -22.85 17.29 6.92
C PHE A 300 -22.43 18.51 6.10
N LYS A 301 -21.35 19.17 6.52
CA LYS A 301 -20.71 20.24 5.76
C LYS A 301 -19.57 19.65 4.94
N GLN A 302 -19.64 19.85 3.65
CA GLN A 302 -18.66 19.38 2.68
C GLN A 302 -17.91 20.58 2.12
N LYS A 303 -16.59 20.49 2.04
CA LYS A 303 -15.75 21.56 1.49
C LYS A 303 -14.80 21.02 0.45
N ILE A 304 -14.99 21.44 -0.79
CA ILE A 304 -14.05 21.20 -1.88
C ILE A 304 -12.84 22.09 -1.64
N GLN A 305 -11.63 21.52 -1.69
CA GLN A 305 -10.40 22.27 -1.51
C GLN A 305 -9.92 22.82 -2.85
N ASP A 306 -9.23 23.97 -2.81
CA ASP A 306 -8.66 24.59 -4.01
C ASP A 306 -7.49 23.77 -4.57
N THR A 307 -6.86 22.93 -3.75
CA THR A 307 -5.77 22.03 -4.10
C THR A 307 -6.15 20.58 -3.86
N ASN A 308 -5.57 19.66 -4.63
CA ASN A 308 -5.74 18.21 -4.43
C ASN A 308 -4.84 17.63 -3.33
N TYR A 309 -4.20 18.49 -2.54
CA TYR A 309 -3.29 18.12 -1.45
C TYR A 309 -3.50 19.01 -0.23
N VAL A 310 -3.10 18.50 0.95
CA VAL A 310 -2.88 19.31 2.15
C VAL A 310 -1.44 19.81 2.17
N SER A 311 -1.27 21.12 2.29
CA SER A 311 0.03 21.72 2.56
C SER A 311 0.37 21.55 4.04
N PHE A 312 1.39 20.77 4.35
CA PHE A 312 1.91 20.56 5.69
C PHE A 312 3.17 21.38 5.90
N ARG A 313 3.14 22.36 6.81
CA ARG A 313 4.27 23.23 7.11
C ARG A 313 4.53 23.26 8.61
N SER A 314 5.79 23.17 9.04
CA SER A 314 6.16 23.18 10.47
C SER A 314 5.61 24.41 11.23
N ASP A 315 5.56 25.59 10.62
CA ASP A 315 5.01 26.81 11.23
C ASP A 315 3.48 26.78 11.42
N LYS A 316 2.79 25.92 10.66
CA LYS A 316 1.32 25.84 10.64
C LYS A 316 0.79 24.46 10.98
N ASN A 317 1.62 23.47 11.26
CA ASN A 317 1.17 22.12 11.51
C ASN A 317 2.16 21.48 12.47
N SER A 318 1.64 20.94 13.56
CA SER A 318 2.39 20.12 14.50
C SER A 318 1.82 18.71 14.47
N LEU A 319 2.69 17.70 14.45
CA LEU A 319 2.31 16.38 14.92
C LEU A 319 2.84 16.19 16.33
N GLU A 320 2.13 15.39 17.09
CA GLU A 320 2.46 15.07 18.47
C GLU A 320 2.38 13.55 18.64
N GLU A 321 3.38 12.97 19.29
CA GLU A 321 3.28 11.60 19.77
C GLU A 321 2.50 11.59 21.09
N ILE A 322 1.46 10.75 21.14
CA ILE A 322 0.62 10.54 22.31
C ILE A 322 0.70 9.09 22.76
N GLY A 323 0.62 8.87 24.08
CA GLY A 323 0.39 7.54 24.62
C GLY A 323 -0.93 6.97 24.11
N TYR A 324 -0.91 5.70 23.71
CA TYR A 324 -2.07 4.98 23.19
C TYR A 324 -2.02 3.54 23.70
N LYS A 325 -3.16 2.91 23.95
CA LYS A 325 -3.19 1.48 24.28
C LYS A 325 -4.38 0.85 23.57
N GLY A 326 -4.13 0.37 22.37
CA GLY A 326 -5.17 -0.19 21.54
C GLY A 326 -4.64 -0.80 20.26
N GLU A 327 -5.59 -1.27 19.46
CA GLU A 327 -5.29 -1.92 18.19
C GLU A 327 -4.90 -0.88 17.14
N VAL A 328 -4.11 -1.29 16.17
CA VAL A 328 -3.75 -0.51 14.99
C VAL A 328 -3.75 -1.45 13.78
N VAL A 329 -4.19 -0.94 12.63
CA VAL A 329 -4.52 -1.75 11.44
C VAL A 329 -3.86 -1.23 10.16
N CYS A 330 -3.59 -2.11 9.20
CA CYS A 330 -3.13 -1.70 7.86
C CYS A 330 -3.38 -2.79 6.82
N PHE A 331 -3.58 -2.37 5.56
CA PHE A 331 -3.52 -3.25 4.39
C PHE A 331 -2.18 -3.09 3.66
N SER A 332 -1.81 -4.11 2.89
CA SER A 332 -0.67 -4.06 1.97
C SER A 332 -1.13 -4.20 0.53
N VAL A 333 -0.85 -3.17 -0.27
CA VAL A 333 -1.12 -3.06 -1.71
C VAL A 333 0.16 -2.93 -2.56
N PRO A 334 0.16 -3.35 -3.84
CA PRO A 334 1.32 -3.33 -4.73
C PRO A 334 2.08 -2.01 -4.82
N THR A 335 1.39 -0.87 -4.98
CA THR A 335 2.06 0.44 -5.11
C THR A 335 2.69 0.93 -3.80
N SER A 336 2.41 0.25 -2.69
CA SER A 336 2.79 0.68 -1.34
C SER A 336 2.14 1.98 -0.85
N PHE A 337 1.10 2.47 -1.53
CA PHE A 337 0.34 3.65 -1.13
C PHE A 337 -1.16 3.37 -1.18
N LEU A 338 -1.84 3.69 -0.10
CA LEU A 338 -3.28 3.54 0.07
C LEU A 338 -3.94 4.91 0.05
N LEU A 339 -5.16 4.95 -0.47
CA LEU A 339 -6.06 6.07 -0.26
C LEU A 339 -6.97 5.77 0.94
N VAL A 340 -6.75 6.52 2.02
CA VAL A 340 -7.40 6.32 3.31
C VAL A 340 -8.20 7.55 3.71
N ARG A 341 -9.09 7.39 4.70
CA ARG A 341 -9.83 8.48 5.32
C ARG A 341 -9.79 8.37 6.83
N TYR A 342 -9.50 9.48 7.49
CA TYR A 342 -9.59 9.59 8.94
C TYR A 342 -10.47 10.78 9.31
N LYS A 343 -11.56 10.54 10.05
CA LYS A 343 -12.49 11.57 10.52
C LYS A 343 -12.96 12.55 9.43
N GLY A 344 -13.26 12.03 8.24
CA GLY A 344 -13.77 12.82 7.11
C GLY A 344 -12.71 13.48 6.23
N PHE A 345 -11.41 13.27 6.52
CA PHE A 345 -10.29 13.75 5.70
C PHE A 345 -9.70 12.59 4.91
N ALA A 346 -9.85 12.63 3.58
CA ALA A 346 -9.20 11.67 2.68
C ALA A 346 -7.75 12.07 2.42
N PHE A 347 -6.83 11.11 2.39
CA PHE A 347 -5.42 11.32 2.08
C PHE A 347 -4.72 10.05 1.61
N VAL A 348 -3.66 10.23 0.84
CA VAL A 348 -2.74 9.17 0.45
C VAL A 348 -1.72 8.96 1.55
N SER A 349 -1.49 7.70 1.92
CA SER A 349 -0.50 7.31 2.92
C SER A 349 0.20 6.02 2.54
N GLY A 350 1.39 5.77 3.07
CA GLY A 350 2.18 4.59 2.75
C GLY A 350 1.75 3.34 3.50
N ASN A 351 2.01 2.18 2.91
CA ASN A 351 1.99 0.88 3.59
C ASN A 351 3.13 0.78 4.60
N CYS A 352 3.04 -0.21 5.48
CA CYS A 352 3.73 -0.18 6.77
C CYS A 352 4.78 -1.27 7.03
N GLU A 353 5.60 -1.63 6.06
CA GLU A 353 6.67 -2.60 6.26
C GLU A 353 7.98 -2.11 5.62
N LEU A 354 9.17 -2.47 6.17
CA LEU A 354 10.48 -2.31 5.49
C LEU A 354 10.44 -2.84 4.03
N MET A 355 9.51 -3.77 3.80
CA MET A 355 9.06 -4.32 2.53
C MET A 355 8.43 -3.31 1.54
N THR A 356 8.66 -1.99 1.66
CA THR A 356 8.00 -0.97 0.82
C THR A 356 8.88 0.14 0.22
N HIS A 357 10.22 0.13 0.40
CA HIS A 357 11.14 0.88 -0.47
C HIS A 357 10.90 0.48 -1.94
N ARG A 358 10.45 1.41 -2.80
CA ARG A 358 9.98 1.12 -4.16
C ARG A 358 11.07 0.51 -5.06
N VAL A 359 12.33 0.86 -4.85
CA VAL A 359 13.47 0.43 -5.68
C VAL A 359 13.94 -1.01 -5.37
N PHE A 360 13.38 -1.65 -4.35
CA PHE A 360 13.77 -3.00 -3.92
C PHE A 360 12.81 -4.07 -4.46
N SER A 361 13.36 -5.07 -5.14
CA SER A 361 12.68 -6.35 -5.40
C SER A 361 12.84 -7.24 -4.18
N ARG A 362 11.75 -7.88 -3.72
CA ARG A 362 11.74 -8.51 -2.40
C ARG A 362 10.93 -9.79 -2.30
N ASN A 363 11.43 -10.70 -1.49
CA ASN A 363 10.67 -11.80 -0.90
C ASN A 363 10.88 -11.81 0.62
N ALA A 364 9.83 -12.01 1.40
CA ALA A 364 9.93 -12.15 2.86
C ALA A 364 9.33 -13.46 3.35
N SER A 365 9.94 -14.04 4.39
CA SER A 365 9.39 -15.20 5.08
C SER A 365 8.05 -14.85 5.73
N SER A 366 6.99 -15.56 5.34
CA SER A 366 5.67 -15.39 5.95
C SER A 366 5.55 -16.25 7.21
N SER A 367 5.23 -15.63 8.36
CA SER A 367 4.88 -16.35 9.59
C SER A 367 3.76 -17.37 9.36
N ARG A 368 2.83 -17.09 8.44
CA ARG A 368 1.72 -17.98 8.06
C ARG A 368 2.19 -19.29 7.40
N ALA A 369 3.35 -19.28 6.77
CA ALA A 369 3.90 -20.46 6.10
C ALA A 369 4.66 -21.38 7.06
N ILE A 370 5.19 -20.84 8.16
CA ILE A 370 6.06 -21.54 9.12
C ILE A 370 5.22 -22.38 10.09
N PRO A 371 5.52 -23.67 10.30
CA PRO A 371 4.90 -24.47 11.36
C PRO A 371 5.12 -23.85 12.75
N VAL A 372 4.12 -23.95 13.64
CA VAL A 372 4.16 -23.30 14.98
C VAL A 372 5.42 -23.69 15.76
N GLU A 373 5.70 -24.99 15.89
CA GLU A 373 6.88 -25.49 16.61
C GLU A 373 8.19 -24.97 16.03
N LYS A 374 8.31 -24.90 14.70
CA LYS A 374 9.50 -24.34 14.04
C LYS A 374 9.69 -22.85 14.33
N MET A 375 8.59 -22.10 14.43
CA MET A 375 8.66 -20.69 14.80
C MET A 375 9.11 -20.52 16.25
N ILE A 376 8.66 -21.40 17.16
CA ILE A 376 9.12 -21.45 18.54
C ILE A 376 10.62 -21.79 18.59
N ASP A 377 11.08 -22.77 17.82
CA ASP A 377 12.50 -23.13 17.72
C ASP A 377 13.34 -21.92 17.29
N PHE A 378 12.88 -21.15 16.30
CA PHE A 378 13.58 -19.93 15.86
C PHE A 378 13.66 -18.88 16.96
N ILE A 379 12.59 -18.69 17.73
CA ILE A 379 12.53 -17.73 18.83
C ILE A 379 13.47 -18.13 19.97
N LEU A 380 13.50 -19.43 20.32
CA LEU A 380 14.38 -19.94 21.37
C LEU A 380 15.85 -19.89 20.97
N ALA A 381 16.15 -20.15 19.69
CA ALA A 381 17.50 -20.07 19.15
C ALA A 381 18.02 -18.62 19.07
N ASP A 382 17.18 -17.68 18.68
CA ASP A 382 17.53 -16.27 18.54
C ASP A 382 16.29 -15.39 18.76
N THR A 383 16.08 -14.99 20.01
CA THR A 383 14.96 -14.15 20.40
C THR A 383 15.16 -12.74 19.88
N ALA A 384 14.17 -12.23 19.13
CA ALA A 384 14.13 -10.81 18.78
C ALA A 384 13.86 -9.97 20.04
N ARG A 385 14.76 -9.02 20.32
CA ARG A 385 14.64 -8.04 21.40
C ARG A 385 15.23 -6.70 20.96
N PRO A 386 14.95 -5.60 21.68
CA PRO A 386 15.59 -4.32 21.42
C PRO A 386 17.12 -4.42 21.43
N VAL A 387 17.77 -3.72 20.51
CA VAL A 387 19.25 -3.56 20.52
C VAL A 387 19.70 -2.40 21.40
N HIS A 388 18.77 -1.50 21.72
CA HIS A 388 18.95 -0.32 22.55
C HIS A 388 17.70 -0.14 23.42
N TRP A 389 17.84 -0.12 24.73
CA TRP A 389 16.71 0.07 25.65
C TRP A 389 16.64 1.52 26.08
N GLY A 390 15.94 2.32 25.30
CA GLY A 390 15.90 3.76 25.50
C GLY A 390 15.18 4.18 26.79
N LYS A 391 15.78 5.09 27.55
CA LYS A 391 15.16 5.76 28.69
C LYS A 391 14.02 6.65 28.24
N ASN A 392 12.93 6.61 28.99
CA ASN A 392 11.81 7.51 28.76
C ASN A 392 12.25 8.96 29.02
N GLN A 393 12.19 9.80 27.98
CA GLN A 393 12.54 11.22 28.04
C GLN A 393 11.66 12.03 27.08
N PRO A 394 11.45 13.34 27.33
CA PRO A 394 10.71 14.18 26.39
C PRO A 394 11.35 14.18 25.00
N GLY A 395 10.54 13.95 23.97
CA GLY A 395 10.99 13.79 22.58
C GLY A 395 11.04 12.33 22.14
N MET A 396 11.42 12.10 20.87
CA MET A 396 11.28 10.80 20.18
C MET A 396 12.55 9.95 20.23
N GLN A 397 13.65 10.60 20.60
CA GLN A 397 14.97 10.01 20.61
C GLN A 397 15.27 9.58 22.03
N ALA A 398 15.32 8.28 22.27
CA ALA A 398 15.69 7.73 23.57
C ALA A 398 17.21 7.50 23.60
N ARG A 399 17.99 8.58 23.57
CA ARG A 399 19.46 8.54 23.40
C ARG A 399 20.19 7.92 24.60
N GLU A 400 19.60 8.03 25.79
CA GLU A 400 20.15 7.45 27.02
C GLU A 400 19.66 6.01 27.16
N GLU A 401 20.56 5.09 27.47
CA GLU A 401 20.23 3.71 27.82
C GLU A 401 19.50 3.66 29.18
N HIS A 402 18.54 2.76 29.32
CA HIS A 402 17.82 2.50 30.55
C HIS A 402 18.01 1.07 31.02
N ASP A 403 18.45 0.93 32.26
CA ASP A 403 18.88 -0.35 32.84
C ASP A 403 18.23 -0.63 34.20
N GLU A 404 17.10 0.04 34.49
CA GLU A 404 16.35 -0.23 35.72
C GLU A 404 15.66 -1.59 35.68
N ASP A 405 15.58 -2.25 36.83
CA ASP A 405 14.90 -3.52 36.97
C ASP A 405 13.38 -3.40 36.78
N VAL A 406 12.84 -4.36 36.03
CA VAL A 406 11.41 -4.49 35.75
C VAL A 406 10.74 -5.32 36.86
N PRO A 407 9.57 -4.90 37.38
CA PRO A 407 8.78 -5.74 38.27
C PRO A 407 8.42 -7.07 37.59
N GLY A 408 8.82 -8.17 38.21
CA GLY A 408 8.52 -9.54 37.78
C GLY A 408 7.07 -9.94 38.06
N ARG A 409 6.76 -11.23 37.99
CA ARG A 409 5.43 -11.73 38.36
C ARG A 409 5.22 -11.58 39.86
N GLY A 410 4.02 -11.12 40.21
CA GLY A 410 3.64 -11.00 41.60
C GLY A 410 3.26 -12.34 42.18
N GLU A 411 4.02 -12.82 43.16
CA GLU A 411 3.65 -13.98 43.97
C GLU A 411 2.75 -13.52 45.11
N VAL A 412 1.63 -14.21 45.32
CA VAL A 412 0.75 -13.91 46.45
C VAL A 412 1.38 -14.53 47.67
N ASN A 413 1.84 -13.68 48.59
CA ASN A 413 2.29 -14.13 49.89
C ASN A 413 1.08 -14.70 50.65
N GLN A 414 1.10 -16.01 50.91
CA GLN A 414 -0.04 -16.72 51.50
C GLN A 414 -0.34 -16.31 52.95
N GLU A 415 0.62 -15.71 53.65
CA GLU A 415 0.46 -15.27 55.04
C GLU A 415 -0.06 -13.84 55.14
N THR A 416 0.34 -12.95 54.23
CA THR A 416 0.01 -11.51 54.30
C THR A 416 -1.06 -11.08 53.30
N GLY A 417 -1.34 -11.89 52.28
CA GLY A 417 -2.29 -11.57 51.20
C GLY A 417 -1.79 -10.49 50.22
N TYR A 418 -0.58 -9.96 50.43
CA TYR A 418 0.03 -8.98 49.54
C TYR A 418 0.75 -9.68 48.38
N GLN A 419 0.69 -9.03 47.23
CA GLN A 419 1.39 -9.49 46.03
C GLN A 419 2.81 -8.92 46.02
N GLU A 420 3.80 -9.78 46.17
CA GLU A 420 5.21 -9.40 46.17
C GLU A 420 5.79 -9.64 44.77
N TYR A 421 6.38 -8.59 44.19
CA TYR A 421 6.95 -8.65 42.85
C TYR A 421 8.46 -8.75 42.97
N GLY A 422 9.03 -9.86 42.50
CA GLY A 422 10.47 -9.95 42.26
C GLY A 422 10.94 -8.85 41.30
N ARG A 423 12.25 -8.61 41.21
CA ARG A 423 12.86 -7.69 40.24
C ARG A 423 13.60 -8.52 39.20
N LEU A 424 13.39 -8.19 37.94
CA LEU A 424 14.05 -8.83 36.80
C LEU A 424 14.81 -7.77 36.03
N THR A 425 15.97 -8.10 35.51
CA THR A 425 16.60 -7.24 34.50
C THR A 425 15.67 -7.09 33.29
N ARG A 426 15.83 -6.02 32.50
CA ARG A 426 15.05 -5.78 31.27
C ARG A 426 15.09 -6.97 30.30
N GLU A 427 16.24 -7.63 30.13
CA GLU A 427 16.38 -8.83 29.29
C GLU A 427 15.63 -10.04 29.88
N GLU A 428 15.71 -10.27 31.19
CA GLU A 428 14.98 -11.35 31.86
C GLU A 428 13.48 -11.14 31.78
N ALA A 429 13.00 -9.91 31.98
CA ALA A 429 11.59 -9.57 31.83
C ALA A 429 11.10 -9.80 30.39
N TRP A 430 11.89 -9.43 29.39
CA TRP A 430 11.57 -9.70 27.99
C TRP A 430 11.51 -11.19 27.67
N ASN A 431 12.46 -11.97 28.19
CA ASN A 431 12.47 -13.43 28.06
C ASN A 431 11.27 -14.07 28.78
N SER A 432 10.89 -13.56 29.94
CA SER A 432 9.69 -14.01 30.65
C SER A 432 8.42 -13.77 29.82
N ALA A 433 8.29 -12.60 29.19
CA ALA A 433 7.18 -12.29 28.28
C ALA A 433 7.16 -13.21 27.04
N ARG A 434 8.33 -13.51 26.47
CA ARG A 434 8.50 -14.48 25.38
C ARG A 434 8.02 -15.86 25.78
N ASP A 435 8.44 -16.34 26.95
CA ASP A 435 8.12 -17.69 27.43
C ASP A 435 6.62 -17.85 27.69
N ASP A 436 5.96 -16.78 28.15
CA ASP A 436 4.51 -16.72 28.27
C ASP A 436 3.81 -16.80 26.91
N ALA A 437 4.29 -16.03 25.94
CA ALA A 437 3.76 -16.07 24.58
C ALA A 437 3.93 -17.46 23.95
N ILE A 438 5.06 -18.12 24.17
CA ILE A 438 5.30 -19.52 23.75
C ILE A 438 4.32 -20.47 24.45
N SER A 439 4.13 -20.34 25.75
CA SER A 439 3.21 -21.16 26.54
C SER A 439 1.78 -21.06 25.99
N TRP A 440 1.31 -19.84 25.73
CA TRP A 440 0.00 -19.62 25.11
C TRP A 440 -0.06 -20.13 23.67
N ALA A 441 0.97 -19.90 22.85
CA ALA A 441 1.01 -20.40 21.49
C ALA A 441 0.90 -21.93 21.43
N ARG A 442 1.61 -22.65 22.30
CA ARG A 442 1.50 -24.12 22.41
C ARG A 442 0.08 -24.55 22.78
N ARG A 443 -0.56 -23.90 23.76
CA ARG A 443 -1.96 -24.20 24.15
C ARG A 443 -2.95 -23.97 23.01
N PHE A 444 -2.83 -22.87 22.27
CA PHE A 444 -3.66 -22.61 21.10
C PHE A 444 -3.38 -23.62 19.98
N HIS A 445 -2.13 -24.03 19.80
CA HIS A 445 -1.77 -25.07 18.83
C HIS A 445 -2.39 -26.42 19.20
N GLU A 446 -2.29 -26.84 20.46
CA GLU A 446 -2.89 -28.05 21.02
C GLU A 446 -4.42 -28.04 20.91
N ALA A 447 -5.05 -26.87 21.11
CA ALA A 447 -6.49 -26.68 20.92
C ALA A 447 -6.93 -26.72 19.44
N GLY A 448 -6.01 -26.90 18.49
CA GLY A 448 -6.31 -27.05 17.07
C GLY A 448 -6.44 -25.75 16.28
N TYR A 449 -6.06 -24.60 16.85
CA TYR A 449 -6.09 -23.34 16.11
C TYR A 449 -5.03 -23.33 15.00
N HIS A 450 -5.41 -22.78 13.85
CA HIS A 450 -4.53 -22.74 12.68
C HIS A 450 -3.31 -21.85 12.92
N LYS A 451 -2.13 -22.26 12.39
CA LYS A 451 -0.85 -21.55 12.53
C LYS A 451 -0.88 -20.06 12.17
N GLN A 452 -1.77 -19.65 11.27
CA GLN A 452 -1.96 -18.23 10.93
C GLN A 452 -2.42 -17.36 12.10
N ILE A 453 -3.11 -17.95 13.07
CA ILE A 453 -3.57 -17.30 14.29
C ILE A 453 -2.52 -17.48 15.38
N VAL A 454 -2.10 -18.72 15.61
CA VAL A 454 -1.15 -19.07 16.69
C VAL A 454 0.17 -18.31 16.54
N ASN A 455 0.73 -18.25 15.33
CA ASN A 455 2.01 -17.60 15.08
C ASN A 455 1.99 -16.10 15.35
N ARG A 456 0.82 -15.44 15.37
CA ARG A 456 0.72 -14.00 15.71
C ARG A 456 1.08 -13.72 17.17
N LEU A 457 0.85 -14.67 18.07
CA LEU A 457 1.27 -14.56 19.47
C LEU A 457 2.80 -14.49 19.60
N LEU A 458 3.51 -15.05 18.62
CA LEU A 458 4.96 -15.25 18.61
C LEU A 458 5.70 -14.17 17.81
N GLU A 459 5.01 -13.39 16.97
CA GLU A 459 5.61 -12.39 16.08
C GLU A 459 6.49 -11.32 16.77
N PRO A 460 6.19 -10.84 18.00
CA PRO A 460 7.05 -9.87 18.68
C PRO A 460 8.47 -10.39 18.99
N PHE A 461 8.65 -11.70 19.06
CA PHE A 461 9.89 -12.35 19.51
C PHE A 461 10.66 -13.02 18.37
N VAL A 462 10.18 -12.89 17.13
CA VAL A 462 10.77 -13.54 15.95
C VAL A 462 11.48 -12.54 15.05
N HIS A 463 12.56 -12.98 14.43
CA HIS A 463 13.14 -12.30 13.28
C HIS A 463 12.38 -12.64 11.99
N ILE A 464 12.23 -11.65 11.11
CA ILE A 464 11.84 -11.90 9.72
C ILE A 464 13.08 -12.10 8.86
N ASN A 465 13.01 -13.06 7.94
CA ASN A 465 14.02 -13.23 6.88
C ASN A 465 13.51 -12.58 5.60
N VAL A 466 14.31 -11.69 5.02
CA VAL A 466 13.93 -10.94 3.81
C VAL A 466 15.06 -11.02 2.81
N LEU A 467 14.73 -11.40 1.58
CA LEU A 467 15.63 -11.27 0.44
C LEU A 467 15.34 -9.94 -0.25
N VAL A 468 16.38 -9.14 -0.48
CA VAL A 468 16.28 -7.86 -1.19
C VAL A 468 17.25 -7.88 -2.37
N THR A 469 16.79 -7.51 -3.57
CA THR A 469 17.65 -7.18 -4.71
C THR A 469 17.43 -5.73 -5.12
N ALA A 470 18.51 -4.99 -5.33
CA ALA A 470 18.44 -3.59 -5.75
C ALA A 470 19.71 -3.14 -6.49
N THR A 471 19.55 -2.07 -7.28
CA THR A 471 20.64 -1.35 -7.95
C THR A 471 20.95 0.02 -7.33
N ASP A 472 20.08 0.50 -6.45
CA ASP A 472 20.19 1.79 -5.77
C ASP A 472 19.91 1.60 -4.28
N TRP A 473 20.90 1.95 -3.46
CA TRP A 473 20.85 1.86 -2.00
C TRP A 473 21.09 3.21 -1.32
N ASP A 474 21.43 4.27 -2.06
CA ASP A 474 21.98 5.50 -1.48
C ASP A 474 20.95 6.18 -0.59
N ASN A 475 19.74 6.40 -1.11
CA ASN A 475 18.65 6.97 -0.33
C ASN A 475 18.21 6.07 0.84
N PHE A 476 18.39 4.74 0.73
CA PHE A 476 18.12 3.85 1.86
C PHE A 476 19.16 4.06 2.97
N PHE A 477 20.45 4.15 2.64
CA PHE A 477 21.49 4.39 3.62
C PHE A 477 21.42 5.78 4.24
N GLU A 478 21.16 6.83 3.45
CA GLU A 478 20.99 8.20 3.97
C GLU A 478 19.91 8.27 5.06
N LEU A 479 18.77 7.59 4.84
CA LEU A 479 17.65 7.60 5.76
C LEU A 479 17.82 6.64 6.93
N ARG A 480 18.39 5.45 6.68
CA ARG A 480 18.35 4.35 7.65
C ARG A 480 19.64 4.18 8.43
N ALA A 481 20.79 4.58 7.91
CA ALA A 481 22.05 4.63 8.68
C ALA A 481 22.17 5.90 9.55
N HIS A 482 21.15 6.77 9.54
CA HIS A 482 21.13 8.02 10.29
C HIS A 482 21.07 7.79 11.81
N PRO A 483 21.75 8.60 12.66
CA PRO A 483 21.75 8.42 14.11
C PRO A 483 20.39 8.46 14.79
N ASP A 484 19.46 9.24 14.23
CA ASP A 484 18.09 9.38 14.73
C ASP A 484 17.13 8.29 14.17
N ALA A 485 17.62 7.38 13.32
CA ALA A 485 16.83 6.23 12.87
C ALA A 485 16.70 5.20 14.01
N GLN A 486 15.63 4.40 13.94
CA GLN A 486 15.39 3.34 14.92
C GLN A 486 16.66 2.46 15.10
N PRO A 487 17.09 2.16 16.34
CA PRO A 487 18.35 1.45 16.58
C PRO A 487 18.51 0.14 15.77
N GLU A 488 17.44 -0.65 15.65
CA GLU A 488 17.48 -1.91 14.89
C GLU A 488 17.58 -1.70 13.37
N ILE A 489 16.85 -0.74 12.79
CA ILE A 489 16.91 -0.47 11.34
C ILE A 489 18.23 0.18 10.97
N ARG A 490 18.79 0.99 11.87
CA ARG A 490 20.12 1.58 11.75
C ARG A 490 21.21 0.54 11.76
N LEU A 491 21.14 -0.38 12.72
CA LEU A 491 22.05 -1.52 12.75
C LEU A 491 21.94 -2.35 11.46
N LEU A 492 20.72 -2.63 10.99
CA LEU A 492 20.51 -3.36 9.74
C LEU A 492 21.11 -2.62 8.53
N ALA A 493 20.93 -1.30 8.43
CA ALA A 493 21.50 -0.50 7.35
C ALA A 493 23.03 -0.55 7.35
N HIS A 494 23.67 -0.41 8.52
CA HIS A 494 25.12 -0.57 8.65
C HIS A 494 25.58 -1.99 8.28
N GLN A 495 24.88 -3.03 8.74
CA GLN A 495 25.20 -4.41 8.36
C GLN A 495 25.13 -4.64 6.85
N ILE A 496 24.17 -4.01 6.14
CA ILE A 496 24.09 -4.07 4.68
C ILE A 496 25.29 -3.35 4.05
N MET A 497 25.63 -2.16 4.52
CA MET A 497 26.79 -1.40 4.03
C MET A 497 28.09 -2.20 4.20
N ASP A 498 28.33 -2.73 5.39
CA ASP A 498 29.53 -3.52 5.71
C ASP A 498 29.60 -4.77 4.83
N ALA A 499 28.48 -5.47 4.64
CA ALA A 499 28.41 -6.66 3.78
C ALA A 499 28.67 -6.31 2.30
N MET A 500 28.17 -5.17 1.83
CA MET A 500 28.40 -4.69 0.46
C MET A 500 29.85 -4.22 0.26
N GLU A 501 30.47 -3.57 1.24
CA GLU A 501 31.87 -3.14 1.20
C GLU A 501 32.81 -4.35 1.19
N ALA A 502 32.50 -5.37 1.98
CA ALA A 502 33.27 -6.62 2.02
C ALA A 502 33.12 -7.49 0.75
N SER A 503 32.10 -7.24 -0.08
CA SER A 503 31.81 -8.02 -1.27
C SER A 503 32.56 -7.52 -2.51
N THR A 504 33.05 -8.46 -3.32
CA THR A 504 33.61 -8.18 -4.65
C THR A 504 32.59 -8.56 -5.75
N PRO A 505 31.95 -7.59 -6.42
CA PRO A 505 30.91 -7.88 -7.40
C PRO A 505 31.46 -8.60 -8.65
N LYS A 506 30.73 -9.60 -9.13
CA LYS A 506 31.06 -10.30 -10.38
C LYS A 506 30.75 -9.40 -11.59
N ARG A 507 31.70 -9.29 -12.53
CA ARG A 507 31.44 -8.64 -13.82
C ARG A 507 30.52 -9.52 -14.67
N LEU A 508 29.46 -8.93 -15.20
CA LEU A 508 28.53 -9.58 -16.12
C LEU A 508 28.40 -8.75 -17.39
N ASN A 509 28.49 -9.42 -18.53
CA ASN A 509 28.14 -8.88 -19.84
C ASN A 509 26.64 -9.08 -20.12
N PRO A 510 26.06 -8.32 -21.07
CA PRO A 510 24.73 -8.59 -21.60
C PRO A 510 24.56 -10.06 -21.99
N GLY A 511 23.45 -10.68 -21.56
CA GLY A 511 23.19 -12.11 -21.74
C GLY A 511 23.72 -12.99 -20.60
N GLU A 512 24.63 -12.48 -19.76
CA GLU A 512 25.00 -13.10 -18.50
C GLU A 512 24.09 -12.63 -17.35
N TRP A 513 23.78 -13.54 -16.43
CA TRP A 513 22.72 -13.33 -15.45
C TRP A 513 23.24 -13.21 -14.01
N HIS A 514 22.68 -12.23 -13.30
CA HIS A 514 22.66 -12.18 -11.85
C HIS A 514 21.66 -13.24 -11.34
N LEU A 515 22.18 -14.27 -10.67
CA LEU A 515 21.41 -15.45 -10.27
C LEU A 515 21.59 -15.74 -8.77
N PRO A 516 20.80 -15.12 -7.89
CA PRO A 516 20.85 -15.39 -6.46
C PRO A 516 20.67 -16.89 -6.15
N PHE A 517 21.39 -17.38 -5.14
CA PHE A 517 21.37 -18.76 -4.66
C PHE A 517 21.78 -19.86 -5.69
N VAL A 518 22.35 -19.50 -6.85
CA VAL A 518 22.91 -20.47 -7.80
C VAL A 518 24.37 -20.76 -7.49
N THR A 519 24.72 -22.04 -7.35
CA THR A 519 26.05 -22.50 -6.98
C THR A 519 26.83 -23.06 -8.18
N SER A 520 28.13 -23.29 -7.99
CA SER A 520 28.97 -23.98 -8.99
C SER A 520 28.48 -25.40 -9.29
N GLN A 521 27.91 -26.12 -8.30
CA GLN A 521 27.35 -27.45 -8.53
C GLN A 521 26.11 -27.42 -9.42
N ASP A 522 25.24 -26.41 -9.26
CA ASP A 522 24.08 -26.22 -10.15
C ASP A 522 24.53 -26.01 -11.60
N LYS A 523 25.59 -25.21 -11.79
CA LYS A 523 26.19 -24.97 -13.12
C LYS A 523 26.78 -26.23 -13.75
N MET A 524 27.35 -27.15 -12.96
CA MET A 524 27.84 -28.44 -13.47
C MET A 524 26.69 -29.37 -13.86
N LYS A 525 25.59 -29.38 -13.09
CA LYS A 525 24.45 -30.28 -13.29
C LYS A 525 23.45 -29.79 -14.34
N LYS A 526 23.48 -28.50 -14.73
CA LYS A 526 22.50 -27.91 -15.67
C LYS A 526 22.36 -28.68 -16.99
N SER A 527 23.45 -29.23 -17.53
CA SER A 527 23.41 -29.99 -18.79
C SER A 527 22.62 -31.30 -18.67
N HIS A 528 22.75 -32.00 -17.54
CA HIS A 528 22.04 -33.24 -17.29
C HIS A 528 20.52 -32.99 -17.16
N HIS A 529 20.12 -32.00 -16.37
CA HIS A 529 18.71 -31.69 -16.20
C HIS A 529 18.10 -31.11 -17.48
N ALA A 530 18.84 -30.31 -18.25
CA ALA A 530 18.37 -29.77 -19.53
C ALA A 530 18.02 -30.89 -20.52
N PHE A 531 18.84 -31.95 -20.55
CA PHE A 531 18.57 -33.14 -21.36
C PHE A 531 17.32 -33.89 -20.87
N MET A 532 17.15 -34.06 -19.56
CA MET A 532 16.00 -34.80 -19.00
C MET A 532 14.67 -34.07 -19.14
N THR A 533 14.65 -32.73 -19.04
CA THR A 533 13.42 -31.95 -19.04
C THR A 533 13.09 -31.30 -20.38
N GLY A 534 14.05 -31.27 -21.32
CA GLY A 534 13.93 -30.52 -22.57
C GLY A 534 14.03 -29.00 -22.41
N ILE A 535 14.35 -28.49 -21.21
CA ILE A 535 14.49 -27.06 -20.92
C ILE A 535 15.93 -26.61 -21.24
N GLY A 536 16.10 -25.42 -21.81
CA GLY A 536 17.43 -24.84 -22.07
C GLY A 536 18.31 -24.75 -20.80
N LYS A 537 19.64 -24.97 -20.96
CA LYS A 537 20.60 -25.02 -19.84
C LYS A 537 20.58 -23.78 -18.95
N ASP A 538 20.54 -22.59 -19.55
CA ASP A 538 20.57 -21.33 -18.81
C ASP A 538 19.20 -20.97 -18.22
N GLU A 539 18.14 -21.46 -18.87
CA GLU A 539 16.78 -21.36 -18.35
C GLU A 539 16.60 -22.16 -17.06
N ILE A 540 17.21 -23.36 -16.96
CA ILE A 540 17.21 -24.13 -15.72
C ILE A 540 17.79 -23.32 -14.55
N LEU A 541 18.89 -22.60 -14.77
CA LEU A 541 19.52 -21.83 -13.69
C LEU A 541 18.64 -20.65 -13.24
N ARG A 542 17.93 -19.98 -14.16
CA ARG A 542 16.98 -18.91 -13.83
C ARG A 542 15.81 -19.44 -13.00
N ARG A 543 15.23 -20.58 -13.40
CA ARG A 543 14.12 -21.21 -12.68
C ARG A 543 14.52 -21.66 -11.27
N ILE A 544 15.68 -22.29 -11.12
CA ILE A 544 16.23 -22.67 -9.82
C ILE A 544 16.45 -21.45 -8.93
N SER A 545 17.05 -20.39 -9.48
CA SER A 545 17.27 -19.13 -8.75
C SER A 545 15.95 -18.55 -8.25
N ALA A 546 14.95 -18.40 -9.13
CA ALA A 546 13.64 -17.87 -8.77
C ALA A 546 12.93 -18.72 -7.70
N ALA A 547 12.97 -20.05 -7.82
CA ALA A 547 12.40 -20.95 -6.83
C ALA A 547 13.05 -20.81 -5.45
N ARG A 548 14.38 -20.63 -5.39
CA ARG A 548 15.12 -20.42 -4.14
C ARG A 548 14.86 -19.03 -3.55
N CYS A 549 14.74 -17.99 -4.38
CA CYS A 549 14.32 -16.66 -3.93
C CYS A 549 12.92 -16.68 -3.29
N ALA A 550 11.98 -17.47 -3.82
CA ALA A 550 10.66 -17.66 -3.22
C ALA A 550 10.71 -18.26 -1.80
N ARG A 551 11.73 -19.08 -1.51
CA ARG A 551 11.98 -19.63 -0.17
C ARG A 551 12.77 -18.68 0.74
N VAL A 552 13.18 -17.52 0.24
CA VAL A 552 14.04 -16.52 0.90
C VAL A 552 15.34 -17.08 1.48
N SER A 553 15.76 -18.26 1.03
CA SER A 553 16.88 -18.99 1.61
C SER A 553 17.37 -20.11 0.67
N TYR A 554 18.65 -20.44 0.80
CA TYR A 554 19.26 -21.57 0.10
C TYR A 554 18.82 -22.94 0.64
N LYS A 555 18.47 -23.02 1.93
CA LYS A 555 18.11 -24.24 2.64
C LYS A 555 16.63 -24.22 3.04
N THR A 556 15.98 -25.38 3.10
CA THR A 556 14.65 -25.49 3.71
C THR A 556 14.71 -25.24 5.22
N PHE A 557 13.55 -25.13 5.88
CA PHE A 557 13.45 -25.02 7.35
C PHE A 557 14.11 -26.19 8.11
N ASP A 558 14.38 -27.32 7.44
CA ASP A 558 15.10 -28.47 7.99
C ASP A 558 16.60 -28.46 7.64
N GLY A 559 17.11 -27.35 7.13
CA GLY A 559 18.53 -27.15 6.81
C GLY A 559 19.02 -27.86 5.54
N LYS A 560 18.11 -28.50 4.78
CA LYS A 560 18.46 -29.26 3.56
C LYS A 560 18.48 -28.36 2.34
N VAL A 561 19.46 -28.55 1.46
CA VAL A 561 19.46 -27.93 0.13
C VAL A 561 18.42 -28.65 -0.74
N PRO A 562 17.43 -27.94 -1.29
CA PRO A 562 16.46 -28.50 -2.23
C PRO A 562 17.14 -29.10 -3.46
N SER A 563 16.59 -30.21 -3.98
CA SER A 563 17.07 -30.76 -5.26
C SER A 563 16.64 -29.87 -6.42
N ILE A 564 17.35 -29.95 -7.56
CA ILE A 564 17.01 -29.21 -8.77
C ILE A 564 15.59 -29.53 -9.22
N GLU A 565 15.15 -30.78 -9.11
CA GLU A 565 13.77 -31.19 -9.45
C GLU A 565 12.73 -30.54 -8.54
N ALA A 566 13.02 -30.42 -7.24
CA ALA A 566 12.12 -29.76 -6.30
C ALA A 566 12.04 -28.25 -6.57
N ASP A 567 13.15 -27.64 -7.00
CA ASP A 567 13.20 -26.24 -7.41
C ASP A 567 12.41 -26.00 -8.70
N LEU A 568 12.56 -26.84 -9.71
CA LEU A 568 11.80 -26.75 -10.96
C LEU A 568 10.29 -26.93 -10.71
N LYS A 569 9.88 -27.90 -9.90
CA LYS A 569 8.46 -28.09 -9.52
C LYS A 569 7.89 -26.88 -8.79
N LEU A 570 8.67 -26.28 -7.89
CA LEU A 570 8.25 -25.06 -7.18
C LEU A 570 8.13 -23.89 -8.16
N PHE A 571 9.10 -23.73 -9.06
CA PHE A 571 9.06 -22.72 -10.10
C PHE A 571 7.78 -22.84 -10.93
N ASP A 572 7.49 -24.04 -11.45
CA ASP A 572 6.31 -24.25 -12.29
C ASP A 572 5.03 -23.88 -11.54
N LYS A 573 4.90 -24.24 -10.26
CA LYS A 573 3.75 -23.85 -9.41
C LYS A 573 3.61 -22.34 -9.26
N LEU A 574 4.71 -21.60 -9.13
CA LEU A 574 4.70 -20.15 -8.98
C LEU A 574 4.39 -19.45 -10.32
N ALA A 575 4.97 -19.98 -11.40
CA ALA A 575 5.03 -19.38 -12.72
C ALA A 575 3.83 -19.73 -13.63
N SER A 576 3.02 -20.75 -13.24
CA SER A 576 1.81 -21.19 -13.96
C SER A 576 0.49 -20.90 -13.24
N GLY A 577 0.55 -20.42 -11.99
CA GLY A 577 -0.64 -20.05 -11.23
C GLY A 577 -1.38 -18.85 -11.85
N ARG A 578 -2.71 -18.83 -11.75
CA ARG A 578 -3.52 -17.64 -12.02
C ARG A 578 -4.21 -17.19 -10.73
N PRO A 579 -3.82 -16.04 -10.14
CA PRO A 579 -2.82 -15.08 -10.62
C PRO A 579 -1.36 -15.58 -10.49
N LEU A 580 -0.48 -15.03 -11.33
CA LEU A 580 0.96 -15.35 -11.35
C LEU A 580 1.63 -14.91 -10.05
N HIS A 581 2.33 -15.81 -9.37
CA HIS A 581 3.14 -15.47 -8.19
C HIS A 581 4.51 -14.93 -8.62
N ALA A 582 4.51 -13.72 -9.17
CA ALA A 582 5.61 -13.22 -9.99
C ALA A 582 6.81 -12.63 -9.20
N SER A 583 6.65 -12.29 -7.91
CA SER A 583 7.72 -11.62 -7.14
C SER A 583 9.06 -12.37 -7.06
N PRO A 584 9.12 -13.72 -7.01
CA PRO A 584 10.40 -14.42 -7.00
C PRO A 584 11.21 -14.30 -8.29
N LEU A 585 10.57 -13.93 -9.42
CA LEU A 585 11.21 -13.73 -10.73
C LEU A 585 11.83 -12.33 -10.88
N GLU A 586 11.67 -11.45 -9.89
CA GLU A 586 12.20 -10.08 -9.92
C GLU A 586 13.67 -10.00 -9.46
N HIS A 587 14.19 -11.08 -8.87
CA HIS A 587 15.54 -11.11 -8.30
C HIS A 587 16.63 -11.46 -9.34
N GLN A 588 16.25 -12.08 -10.46
CA GLN A 588 17.19 -12.44 -11.53
C GLN A 588 17.18 -11.35 -12.60
N ALA A 589 18.37 -10.92 -13.03
CA ALA A 589 18.48 -9.88 -14.06
C ALA A 589 19.75 -10.01 -14.92
N THR A 590 19.73 -9.40 -16.11
CA THR A 590 20.86 -9.31 -17.05
C THR A 590 21.15 -7.84 -17.40
N PRO A 591 22.41 -7.44 -17.64
CA PRO A 591 22.75 -6.09 -18.13
C PRO A 591 22.11 -5.77 -19.50
N VAL A 592 21.86 -4.49 -19.78
CA VAL A 592 21.30 -3.95 -21.05
C VAL A 592 22.36 -3.14 -21.82
N ILE A 593 22.52 -3.35 -23.13
CA ILE A 593 23.42 -2.51 -23.96
C ILE A 593 22.77 -1.13 -24.19
N GLY A 594 23.55 -0.04 -24.31
CA GLY A 594 23.17 1.38 -24.38
C GLY A 594 22.07 1.85 -25.36
N HIS A 595 21.38 0.95 -26.05
CA HIS A 595 20.14 1.18 -26.80
C HIS A 595 18.97 0.29 -26.34
N GLY A 596 19.08 -0.37 -25.19
CA GLY A 596 18.11 -1.30 -24.62
C GLY A 596 18.08 -2.71 -25.24
N LEU A 597 19.08 -3.06 -26.05
CA LEU A 597 19.15 -4.36 -26.74
C LEU A 597 19.63 -5.48 -25.79
N VAL A 598 18.83 -6.55 -25.68
CA VAL A 598 19.17 -7.83 -25.04
C VAL A 598 18.56 -8.97 -25.88
N GLU A 599 19.27 -10.08 -26.02
CA GLU A 599 18.76 -11.30 -26.67
C GLU A 599 17.65 -11.93 -25.82
N ASP A 600 16.47 -12.13 -26.39
CA ASP A 600 15.38 -12.86 -25.73
C ASP A 600 15.83 -14.31 -25.47
N PRO A 601 15.79 -14.78 -24.21
CA PRO A 601 16.26 -16.13 -23.90
C PRO A 601 15.35 -17.25 -24.42
N PHE A 602 14.11 -16.96 -24.77
CA PHE A 602 13.14 -17.89 -25.32
C PHE A 602 13.15 -17.90 -26.85
N THR A 603 13.19 -16.72 -27.48
CA THR A 603 13.10 -16.64 -28.96
C THR A 603 14.44 -16.53 -29.67
N ARG A 604 15.54 -16.20 -28.97
CA ARG A 604 16.87 -15.94 -29.57
C ARG A 604 16.90 -14.75 -30.53
N GLU A 605 15.83 -13.96 -30.58
CA GLU A 605 15.75 -12.72 -31.36
C GLU A 605 16.23 -11.54 -30.50
N ASN A 606 16.83 -10.54 -31.15
CA ASN A 606 17.05 -9.25 -30.51
C ASN A 606 15.69 -8.60 -30.27
N LEU A 607 15.33 -8.35 -29.01
CA LEU A 607 14.15 -7.52 -28.70
C LEU A 607 14.43 -6.09 -29.19
N PHE A 608 13.92 -5.74 -30.38
CA PHE A 608 13.68 -4.35 -30.73
C PHE A 608 12.57 -3.84 -29.81
N LEU A 609 12.94 -2.99 -28.87
CA LEU A 609 12.04 -2.32 -27.95
C LEU A 609 11.11 -1.38 -28.71
N THR A 610 9.99 -1.90 -29.22
CA THR A 610 8.81 -1.09 -29.52
C THR A 610 8.07 -0.81 -28.20
N GLY A 611 8.73 -0.12 -27.28
CA GLY A 611 8.21 0.17 -25.94
C GLY A 611 9.28 0.73 -25.01
N ASP A 612 8.86 1.63 -24.12
CA ASP A 612 9.69 2.36 -23.16
C ASP A 612 10.68 1.43 -22.42
N ILE A 613 12.00 1.68 -22.57
CA ILE A 613 13.10 0.94 -21.92
C ILE A 613 12.87 0.79 -20.41
N SER A 614 12.18 1.76 -19.78
CA SER A 614 11.86 1.74 -18.36
C SER A 614 10.90 0.60 -17.95
N ALA A 615 10.06 0.10 -18.86
CA ALA A 615 9.05 -0.92 -18.54
C ALA A 615 9.66 -2.30 -18.25
N ASN A 616 10.77 -2.67 -18.92
CA ASN A 616 11.38 -4.00 -18.81
C ASN A 616 12.46 -4.10 -17.71
N CYS A 617 13.11 -2.98 -17.39
CA CYS A 617 14.03 -2.89 -16.25
C CYS A 617 13.29 -2.74 -14.91
N ARG A 618 12.03 -2.28 -14.95
CA ARG A 618 11.17 -2.02 -13.79
C ARG A 618 11.83 -1.11 -12.76
N ASN A 619 12.24 -1.66 -11.62
CA ASN A 619 12.86 -0.94 -10.51
C ASN A 619 14.40 -0.96 -10.54
N PHE A 620 15.02 -1.65 -11.51
CA PHE A 620 16.47 -1.71 -11.63
C PHE A 620 17.01 -0.74 -12.69
N THR A 621 18.17 -0.16 -12.43
CA THR A 621 18.88 0.74 -13.35
C THR A 621 19.87 -0.06 -14.19
N ASP A 622 19.69 -0.10 -15.51
CA ASP A 622 20.52 -0.84 -16.47
C ASP A 622 20.53 -2.38 -16.31
N TRP A 623 19.49 -2.95 -15.69
CA TRP A 623 19.31 -4.40 -15.60
C TRP A 623 17.89 -4.81 -15.98
N MET A 624 17.74 -5.77 -16.89
CA MET A 624 16.44 -6.31 -17.29
C MET A 624 16.07 -7.53 -16.45
N GLN A 625 14.89 -7.52 -15.82
CA GLN A 625 14.44 -8.56 -14.91
C GLN A 625 13.89 -9.80 -15.64
N TYR A 626 14.15 -10.99 -15.09
CA TYR A 626 13.65 -12.26 -15.63
C TYR A 626 12.11 -12.29 -15.73
N ARG A 627 11.42 -11.65 -14.78
CA ARG A 627 9.96 -11.49 -14.79
C ARG A 627 9.43 -10.91 -16.10
N ALA A 628 10.10 -9.91 -16.68
CA ALA A 628 9.66 -9.28 -17.93
C ALA A 628 9.67 -10.28 -19.09
N PHE A 629 10.72 -11.08 -19.22
CA PHE A 629 10.82 -12.13 -20.23
C PHE A 629 9.76 -13.23 -20.05
N TRP A 630 9.49 -13.61 -18.79
CA TRP A 630 8.49 -14.65 -18.51
C TRP A 630 7.07 -14.20 -18.84
N GLU A 631 6.69 -12.97 -18.49
CA GLU A 631 5.37 -12.42 -18.83
C GLU A 631 5.17 -12.31 -20.34
N ALA A 632 6.19 -11.89 -21.09
CA ALA A 632 6.16 -11.86 -22.55
C ALA A 632 5.97 -13.27 -23.15
N GLU A 633 6.67 -14.27 -22.62
CA GLU A 633 6.56 -15.66 -23.05
C GLU A 633 5.16 -16.26 -22.76
N VAL A 634 4.57 -15.97 -21.60
CA VAL A 634 3.21 -16.40 -21.27
C VAL A 634 2.20 -15.77 -22.23
N SER A 635 2.31 -14.46 -22.49
CA SER A 635 1.42 -13.76 -23.42
C SER A 635 1.53 -14.30 -24.86
N ARG A 636 2.74 -14.67 -25.32
CA ARG A 636 2.94 -15.31 -26.63
C ARG A 636 2.23 -16.67 -26.72
N LYS A 637 2.34 -17.50 -25.68
CA LYS A 637 1.67 -18.81 -25.63
C LYS A 637 0.15 -18.68 -25.65
N GLU A 638 -0.41 -17.69 -24.96
CA GLU A 638 -1.85 -17.41 -24.98
C GLU A 638 -2.33 -17.04 -26.39
N LYS A 639 -1.65 -16.09 -27.05
CA LYS A 639 -1.98 -15.66 -28.43
C LYS A 639 -1.82 -16.79 -29.47
N GLY A 640 -0.82 -17.66 -29.29
CA GLY A 640 -0.63 -18.82 -30.15
C GLY A 640 -1.70 -19.91 -29.96
N THR A 641 -2.37 -19.95 -28.81
CA THR A 641 -3.44 -20.92 -28.53
C THR A 641 -4.80 -20.43 -29.06
N GLU A 642 -5.05 -19.12 -29.08
CA GLU A 642 -6.24 -18.51 -29.70
C GLU A 642 -6.25 -18.60 -31.24
N ALA A 643 -5.09 -18.75 -31.88
CA ALA A 643 -4.98 -18.91 -33.34
C ALA A 643 -5.26 -20.34 -33.85
N ILE A 644 -5.50 -21.29 -32.94
CA ILE A 644 -5.72 -22.72 -33.25
C ILE A 644 -7.17 -23.16 -32.89
N HIS A 645 -7.99 -22.24 -32.38
CA HIS A 645 -9.44 -22.41 -32.19
C HIS A 645 -10.20 -21.48 -33.14
#